data_AF-A0A9N9QQ74-F1
#
_entry.id   AF-A0A9N9QQ74-F1
#
_cell.length_a   1.000
_cell.length_b   1.000
_cell.length_c   1.000
_cell.angle_alpha   90.00
_cell.angle_beta   90.00
_cell.angle_gamma   90.00
#
_symmetry.space_group_name_H-M   'P 1'
#
loop_
_entity.id
_entity.type
_entity.pdbx_description
1 polymer ?
#
loop_
_entity_poly.entity_id
_entity_poly.type
_entity_poly.pdbx_seq_one_letter_code
_entity_poly.pdbx_strand_id
1 'polypeptide(L)'
;MQRYISIFGRLLAREIVHKNLHGVAVKNSVSNFLFKNVTNIRCYSEAPSASFTESTIANRRQNNTFRKKNFDLHDLINHINNGKVFYLKQLSNVFHTIEFDKLKSDEAVLLLKHCGSEVPDSSRLQRNAVCQDIFAGLQKAANLDTEIFNRYIQTCTENSISIYSKELLLIKCEFNKETYKMLLDNVCQYGKINDSFEILEIMKTKGISLDNETLNSLILGQTLNGGLKAGEEVMSTLKTAQITYNQQAILSLFIGVIRRKNLKELKKASEKYSVDLNEEQFLYFILELGLNGLESLLNEVPHFYKHISITRELQTKIEKICIHLVHMNQVLSAMNIYENFVEPHPDVPYGAVILKEMLHCDIEISAIISIAKSLIEKKLNLYICEYLTELALRFKYQEQAWALLKCLQIVRPHYFWPLLVQDGKKSGENGVLNVLKRIKELNIKVDRETLENYVMPYCDLSNMNLLMLKLQDAGFTVREILSPLLLVLLKLKKTKKAAELCRHYNVVISGDDFPQILAKAWTYTKDTKSILPVLARYCESNNLEKDVVGTFLIHVANMCSSNDVESFLMLAKAIQDQRLRLTVNSGDVIKKACKALSGDSLKDLEIAINALVDFSFNISEEIAVPHPKNLDGLECHLIELQEKNMQTRGVLRKLIQMHAAKGNAQRAKELRKHFLDSGYEESAGIKSSIMHSYILGGQLDEAMELYREVKIKHSDFNMDSFKFIDLVKLLIDNDRFDEGFVILQTEIRNPITIRDTKVIERNCRELLSACKTADQMDKIFKLLTENRLCKVSNAMLGPLIRIHLKSANIDEAVAKYIELSEKHKCTPLQVELLRAVARTENSLQLEKVLRATEAVHGTVVSQSGLFAALAENGQENALRKTLLINSSVQFQGLLHKRCERWVDQRNIVPLISLANACSRLPTTFINFDLLYKCIFDVYDLTNDYEGALTFFDGIPDELKSIQLDVNLQKMRERIKHKANA
;
A
#
# COMPACT_ATOMS: atom_id res chain seq x y z
N MET A 1 7.23 -17.15 -0.87
CA MET A 1 7.97 -16.15 -0.07
C MET A 1 7.32 -14.76 -0.19
N GLN A 2 7.18 -14.16 -1.37
CA GLN A 2 6.45 -12.88 -1.58
C GLN A 2 4.99 -12.89 -1.07
N ARG A 3 4.27 -13.99 -1.25
CA ARG A 3 2.90 -14.18 -0.73
C ARG A 3 2.80 -14.17 0.80
N TYR A 4 3.87 -14.55 1.50
CA TYR A 4 3.94 -14.64 2.96
C TYR A 4 4.37 -13.32 3.60
N ILE A 5 5.26 -12.58 2.92
CA ILE A 5 5.60 -11.18 3.25
C ILE A 5 4.35 -10.29 3.11
N SER A 6 3.47 -10.58 2.14
CA SER A 6 2.17 -9.92 1.99
C SER A 6 1.18 -10.24 3.12
N ILE A 7 1.30 -11.39 3.78
CA ILE A 7 0.47 -11.76 4.95
C ILE A 7 1.03 -11.10 6.20
N PHE A 8 2.36 -11.12 6.39
CA PHE A 8 3.06 -10.40 7.45
C PHE A 8 2.74 -8.90 7.42
N GLY A 9 2.91 -8.22 6.27
CA GLY A 9 2.56 -6.80 6.13
C GLY A 9 1.06 -6.51 6.37
N ARG A 10 0.16 -7.45 6.04
CA ARG A 10 -1.28 -7.33 6.35
C ARG A 10 -1.60 -7.51 7.83
N LEU A 11 -0.89 -8.38 8.54
CA LEU A 11 -1.06 -8.61 9.98
C LEU A 11 -0.44 -7.46 10.80
N LEU A 12 0.75 -7.00 10.41
CA LEU A 12 1.38 -5.80 10.97
C LEU A 12 0.50 -4.56 10.77
N ALA A 13 -0.04 -4.36 9.57
CA ALA A 13 -0.98 -3.27 9.29
C ALA A 13 -2.25 -3.37 10.14
N ARG A 14 -2.78 -4.59 10.36
CA ARG A 14 -3.93 -4.82 11.25
C ARG A 14 -3.61 -4.52 12.72
N GLU A 15 -2.40 -4.79 13.17
CA GLU A 15 -1.96 -4.52 14.55
C GLU A 15 -1.66 -3.05 14.82
N ILE A 16 -1.02 -2.35 13.87
CA ILE A 16 -0.83 -0.89 13.89
C ILE A 16 -2.21 -0.19 13.91
N VAL A 17 -3.23 -0.79 13.27
CA VAL A 17 -4.61 -0.31 13.33
C VAL A 17 -5.29 -0.59 14.68
N HIS A 18 -4.95 -1.70 15.34
CA HIS A 18 -5.57 -2.17 16.60
C HIS A 18 -5.03 -1.49 17.87
N LYS A 19 -3.78 -0.99 17.89
CA LYS A 19 -3.26 -0.19 19.00
C LYS A 19 -3.74 1.25 18.88
N ASN A 20 -4.68 1.64 19.76
CA ASN A 20 -5.05 3.03 20.02
C ASN A 20 -3.80 3.90 20.18
N LEU A 21 -3.59 4.93 19.34
CA LEU A 21 -2.81 6.15 19.65
C LEU A 21 -2.90 7.20 18.52
N HIS A 22 -2.75 8.46 18.94
CA HIS A 22 -3.16 9.67 18.26
C HIS A 22 -2.27 10.07 17.06
N GLY A 23 -2.70 9.77 15.82
CA GLY A 23 -2.18 10.47 14.62
C GLY A 23 -2.76 9.92 13.30
N VAL A 24 -3.57 10.72 12.58
CA VAL A 24 -4.25 10.28 11.34
C VAL A 24 -3.31 10.26 10.12
N ALA A 25 -2.27 11.09 10.12
CA ALA A 25 -1.27 11.17 9.07
C ALA A 25 -0.50 9.85 8.88
N VAL A 26 0.00 9.27 9.98
CA VAL A 26 0.83 8.05 9.96
C VAL A 26 0.01 6.80 9.59
N LYS A 27 -1.31 6.78 9.89
CA LYS A 27 -2.22 5.69 9.52
C LYS A 27 -2.46 5.60 8.01
N ASN A 28 -2.48 6.72 7.29
CA ASN A 28 -2.68 6.74 5.84
C ASN A 28 -1.40 6.47 5.06
N SER A 29 -0.24 6.95 5.52
CA SER A 29 1.04 6.70 4.85
C SER A 29 1.49 5.24 4.98
N VAL A 30 1.39 4.63 6.17
CA VAL A 30 1.74 3.21 6.38
C VAL A 30 0.72 2.28 5.72
N SER A 31 -0.58 2.58 5.82
CA SER A 31 -1.64 1.81 5.14
C SER A 31 -1.55 1.92 3.62
N ASN A 32 -1.39 3.12 3.04
CA ASN A 32 -1.30 3.28 1.58
C ASN A 32 0.02 2.76 1.00
N PHE A 33 1.14 2.85 1.73
CA PHE A 33 2.42 2.30 1.28
C PHE A 33 2.41 0.76 1.31
N LEU A 34 1.78 0.15 2.32
CA LEU A 34 1.56 -1.30 2.37
C LEU A 34 0.49 -1.75 1.37
N PHE A 35 -0.61 -1.00 1.17
CA PHE A 35 -1.68 -1.34 0.21
C PHE A 35 -1.28 -1.15 -1.26
N LYS A 36 -0.50 -0.12 -1.62
CA LYS A 36 0.00 0.05 -3.01
C LYS A 36 0.93 -1.08 -3.43
N ASN A 37 1.71 -1.63 -2.50
CA ASN A 37 2.57 -2.78 -2.78
C ASN A 37 1.81 -4.13 -2.77
N VAL A 38 0.64 -4.20 -2.10
CA VAL A 38 -0.26 -5.37 -2.15
C VAL A 38 -1.09 -5.41 -3.44
N THR A 39 -1.38 -4.26 -4.05
CA THR A 39 -2.16 -4.18 -5.30
C THR A 39 -1.37 -4.59 -6.55
N ASN A 40 -0.05 -4.37 -6.60
CA ASN A 40 0.81 -4.93 -7.66
C ASN A 40 1.03 -6.46 -7.56
N ILE A 41 0.54 -7.11 -6.50
CA ILE A 41 0.63 -8.57 -6.31
C ILE A 41 -0.71 -9.26 -6.67
N ARG A 42 -1.77 -8.50 -6.99
CA ARG A 42 -3.07 -9.05 -7.42
C ARG A 42 -3.05 -9.76 -8.78
N CYS A 43 -1.94 -9.75 -9.52
CA CYS A 43 -1.82 -10.48 -10.79
C CYS A 43 -1.21 -11.89 -10.66
N TYR A 44 -0.95 -12.40 -9.45
CA TYR A 44 -0.42 -13.76 -9.26
C TYR A 44 -1.17 -14.49 -8.13
N SER A 45 -2.47 -14.68 -8.32
CA SER A 45 -3.34 -15.41 -7.40
C SER A 45 -3.60 -16.83 -7.92
N GLU A 46 -2.87 -17.81 -7.41
CA GLU A 46 -3.36 -19.19 -7.25
C GLU A 46 -2.48 -19.94 -6.24
N ALA A 47 -3.10 -20.46 -5.17
CA ALA A 47 -2.42 -21.20 -4.09
C ALA A 47 -2.16 -22.64 -4.54
N PRO A 48 -1.00 -23.25 -4.23
CA PRO A 48 -0.95 -24.70 -4.26
C PRO A 48 -1.69 -25.21 -3.02
N SER A 49 -2.89 -25.72 -3.26
CA SER A 49 -3.51 -26.72 -2.40
C SER A 49 -2.61 -27.96 -2.31
N ALA A 50 -2.66 -28.62 -1.16
CA ALA A 50 -1.85 -29.76 -0.80
C ALA A 50 -1.93 -30.89 -1.84
N SER A 51 -0.82 -31.15 -2.53
CA SER A 51 -0.51 -32.46 -3.10
C SER A 51 1.01 -32.63 -3.12
N PHE A 52 1.56 -33.21 -2.03
CA PHE A 52 2.90 -33.78 -2.07
C PHE A 52 2.79 -35.13 -2.79
N THR A 53 3.23 -35.16 -4.05
CA THR A 53 3.60 -36.38 -4.77
C THR A 53 5.02 -36.20 -5.29
N GLU A 54 5.90 -37.18 -5.02
CA GLU A 54 7.32 -37.19 -5.37
C GLU A 54 7.60 -37.10 -6.88
N SER A 55 6.57 -37.25 -7.73
CA SER A 55 6.67 -37.07 -9.18
C SER A 55 6.77 -35.61 -9.65
N THR A 56 6.47 -34.62 -8.80
CA THR A 56 6.57 -33.20 -9.17
C THR A 56 7.97 -32.59 -9.05
N ILE A 57 8.95 -33.33 -8.52
CA ILE A 57 10.36 -32.89 -8.49
C ILE A 57 11.06 -33.17 -9.83
N ALA A 58 10.67 -34.25 -10.53
CA ALA A 58 11.22 -34.56 -11.86
C ALA A 58 10.65 -33.64 -12.96
N ASN A 59 9.33 -33.38 -12.96
CA ASN A 59 8.69 -32.51 -13.97
C ASN A 59 8.88 -31.00 -13.72
N ARG A 60 9.43 -30.59 -12.57
CA ARG A 60 9.80 -29.18 -12.31
C ARG A 60 11.15 -28.76 -12.88
N ARG A 61 11.94 -29.69 -13.43
CA ARG A 61 13.13 -29.33 -14.22
C ARG A 61 12.81 -28.96 -15.67
N GLN A 62 11.62 -29.25 -16.19
CA GLN A 62 11.27 -28.98 -17.59
C GLN A 62 10.23 -27.86 -17.82
N ASN A 63 9.46 -27.43 -16.81
CA ASN A 63 8.40 -26.41 -17.00
C ASN A 63 8.62 -25.07 -16.26
N ASN A 64 9.87 -24.69 -15.97
CA ASN A 64 10.24 -23.34 -15.52
C ASN A 64 10.82 -22.48 -16.66
N THR A 65 10.32 -22.70 -17.88
CA THR A 65 10.53 -21.87 -19.07
C THR A 65 9.31 -20.97 -19.32
N PHE A 66 8.76 -20.35 -18.28
CA PHE A 66 8.11 -19.06 -18.48
C PHE A 66 9.23 -18.07 -18.81
N ARG A 67 9.38 -17.77 -20.11
CA ARG A 67 10.30 -16.78 -20.68
C ARG A 67 10.35 -15.54 -19.77
N LYS A 68 11.39 -15.45 -18.92
CA LYS A 68 11.93 -14.14 -18.55
C LYS A 68 12.30 -13.52 -19.89
N LYS A 69 11.58 -12.49 -20.34
CA LYS A 69 12.16 -11.57 -21.33
C LYS A 69 13.48 -11.13 -20.71
N ASN A 70 14.60 -11.46 -21.34
CA ASN A 70 15.90 -10.97 -20.90
C ASN A 70 15.81 -9.45 -21.00
N PHE A 71 15.91 -8.77 -19.86
CA PHE A 71 15.97 -7.33 -19.81
C PHE A 71 17.31 -6.94 -20.43
N ASP A 72 17.26 -6.36 -21.62
CA ASP A 72 18.43 -6.05 -22.45
C ASP A 72 18.78 -4.54 -22.39
N LEU A 73 19.80 -4.14 -23.14
CA LEU A 73 20.25 -2.74 -23.20
C LEU A 73 19.17 -1.81 -23.76
N HIS A 74 18.36 -2.28 -24.71
CA HIS A 74 17.30 -1.47 -25.31
C HIS A 74 16.17 -1.22 -24.32
N ASP A 75 15.78 -2.24 -23.54
CA ASP A 75 14.83 -2.11 -22.44
C ASP A 75 15.35 -1.15 -21.36
N LEU A 76 16.65 -1.18 -21.05
CA LEU A 76 17.29 -0.28 -20.09
C LEU A 76 17.25 1.18 -20.57
N ILE A 77 17.66 1.45 -21.81
CA ILE A 77 17.65 2.80 -22.41
C ILE A 77 16.23 3.36 -22.48
N ASN A 78 15.26 2.55 -22.90
CA ASN A 78 13.85 2.94 -22.89
C ASN A 78 13.33 3.24 -21.48
N HIS A 79 13.79 2.50 -20.47
CA HIS A 79 13.41 2.75 -19.08
C HIS A 79 13.96 4.08 -18.57
N ILE A 80 15.21 4.40 -18.90
CA ILE A 80 15.87 5.68 -18.60
C ILE A 80 15.14 6.84 -19.30
N ASN A 81 14.92 6.74 -20.62
CA ASN A 81 14.30 7.82 -21.41
C ASN A 81 12.86 8.13 -20.99
N ASN A 82 12.15 7.15 -20.41
CA ASN A 82 10.81 7.34 -19.85
C ASN A 82 10.80 7.99 -18.44
N GLY A 83 11.95 8.45 -17.93
CA GLY A 83 12.06 9.14 -16.63
C GLY A 83 11.76 8.24 -15.43
N LYS A 84 11.89 6.91 -15.58
CA LYS A 84 11.66 5.97 -14.48
C LYS A 84 12.89 5.89 -13.59
N VAL A 85 12.68 5.61 -12.31
CA VAL A 85 13.77 5.42 -11.33
C VAL A 85 14.72 4.32 -11.83
N PHE A 86 16.00 4.68 -11.93
CA PHE A 86 17.10 3.82 -12.37
C PHE A 86 18.00 3.49 -11.18
N TYR A 87 18.45 2.24 -11.10
CA TYR A 87 19.40 1.77 -10.09
C TYR A 87 20.66 1.25 -10.78
N LEU A 88 21.86 1.57 -10.28
CA LEU A 88 23.15 1.17 -10.89
C LEU A 88 23.23 -0.35 -11.13
N LYS A 89 22.63 -1.14 -10.25
CA LYS A 89 22.58 -2.61 -10.35
C LYS A 89 21.90 -3.10 -11.63
N GLN A 90 20.95 -2.35 -12.18
CA GLN A 90 20.30 -2.70 -13.45
C GLN A 90 21.28 -2.61 -14.60
N LEU A 91 22.14 -1.58 -14.61
CA LEU A 91 23.22 -1.45 -15.58
C LEU A 91 24.27 -2.55 -15.42
N SER A 92 24.70 -2.85 -14.19
CA SER A 92 25.64 -3.97 -13.94
C SER A 92 25.10 -5.31 -14.43
N ASN A 93 23.78 -5.55 -14.31
CA ASN A 93 23.16 -6.78 -14.80
C ASN A 93 23.13 -6.85 -16.33
N VAL A 94 23.06 -5.72 -17.03
CA VAL A 94 22.97 -5.64 -18.50
C VAL A 94 24.35 -5.46 -19.14
N PHE A 95 25.38 -5.17 -18.36
CA PHE A 95 26.74 -4.91 -18.84
C PHE A 95 27.27 -5.97 -19.82
N HIS A 96 27.01 -7.25 -19.55
CA HIS A 96 27.45 -8.37 -20.39
C HIS A 96 26.74 -8.47 -21.75
N THR A 97 25.65 -7.74 -21.96
CA THR A 97 24.90 -7.71 -23.23
C THR A 97 25.25 -6.49 -24.10
N ILE A 98 26.21 -5.66 -23.68
CA ILE A 98 26.58 -4.43 -24.39
C ILE A 98 27.55 -4.76 -25.53
N GLU A 99 27.14 -4.48 -26.77
CA GLU A 99 27.99 -4.53 -27.97
C GLU A 99 28.63 -3.14 -28.19
N PHE A 100 29.81 -2.91 -27.59
CA PHE A 100 30.49 -1.60 -27.59
C PHE A 100 30.89 -1.09 -28.98
N ASP A 101 31.05 -1.98 -29.96
CA ASP A 101 31.33 -1.68 -31.36
C ASP A 101 30.12 -1.08 -32.11
N LYS A 102 28.89 -1.34 -31.64
CA LYS A 102 27.64 -0.87 -32.28
C LYS A 102 26.90 0.19 -31.47
N LEU A 103 27.44 0.56 -30.31
CA LEU A 103 26.82 1.53 -29.41
C LEU A 103 26.87 2.93 -30.03
N LYS A 104 25.72 3.63 -30.08
CA LYS A 104 25.67 5.01 -30.56
C LYS A 104 26.27 5.96 -29.51
N SER A 105 26.77 7.12 -29.95
CA SER A 105 27.35 8.13 -29.05
C SER A 105 26.37 8.58 -27.96
N ASP A 106 25.13 8.93 -28.32
CA ASP A 106 24.08 9.31 -27.35
C ASP A 106 23.82 8.21 -26.30
N GLU A 107 23.86 6.94 -26.71
CA GLU A 107 23.64 5.79 -25.82
C GLU A 107 24.83 5.61 -24.88
N ALA A 108 26.07 5.74 -25.38
CA ALA A 108 27.29 5.71 -24.57
C ALA A 108 27.33 6.84 -23.53
N VAL A 109 26.99 8.07 -23.95
CA VAL A 109 26.88 9.24 -23.08
C VAL A 109 25.81 9.02 -22.01
N LEU A 110 24.66 8.47 -22.37
CA LEU A 110 23.58 8.16 -21.43
C LEU A 110 24.02 7.15 -20.36
N LEU A 111 24.73 6.08 -20.75
CA LEU A 111 25.23 5.08 -19.80
C LEU A 111 26.28 5.67 -18.84
N LEU A 112 27.25 6.43 -19.38
CA LEU A 112 28.28 7.10 -18.56
C LEU A 112 27.67 8.13 -17.61
N LYS A 113 26.63 8.87 -18.04
CA LYS A 113 25.89 9.82 -17.22
C LYS A 113 25.22 9.14 -16.02
N HIS A 114 24.66 7.95 -16.22
CA HIS A 114 24.07 7.13 -15.16
C HIS A 114 25.10 6.38 -14.29
N CYS A 115 26.40 6.58 -14.54
CA CYS A 115 27.47 6.22 -13.62
C CYS A 115 27.93 7.42 -12.76
N GLY A 116 27.23 8.56 -12.82
CA GLY A 116 27.56 9.79 -12.12
C GLY A 116 26.65 10.11 -10.92
N SER A 117 26.57 11.40 -10.59
CA SER A 117 25.78 11.98 -9.49
C SER A 117 24.27 11.75 -9.60
N GLU A 118 23.75 11.41 -10.79
CA GLU A 118 22.33 11.14 -11.03
C GLU A 118 21.80 9.86 -10.38
N VAL A 119 22.71 8.99 -9.95
CA VAL A 119 22.40 7.71 -9.30
C VAL A 119 22.90 7.80 -7.85
N PRO A 120 22.12 8.43 -6.94
CA PRO A 120 22.54 8.67 -5.55
C PRO A 120 22.49 7.41 -4.69
N ASP A 121 21.86 6.34 -5.16
CA ASP A 121 21.68 5.04 -4.52
C ASP A 121 22.90 4.10 -4.64
N SER A 122 24.09 4.64 -4.96
CA SER A 122 25.31 3.84 -5.10
C SER A 122 26.55 4.62 -4.66
N SER A 123 27.56 3.90 -4.15
CA SER A 123 28.80 4.53 -3.68
C SER A 123 29.66 5.04 -4.84
N ARG A 124 30.50 6.07 -4.58
CA ARG A 124 31.42 6.63 -5.59
C ARG A 124 32.34 5.58 -6.20
N LEU A 125 32.80 4.63 -5.37
CA LEU A 125 33.65 3.53 -5.80
C LEU A 125 32.93 2.58 -6.76
N GLN A 126 31.68 2.21 -6.46
CA GLN A 126 30.88 1.33 -7.32
C GLN A 126 30.52 2.01 -8.63
N ARG A 127 30.07 3.27 -8.57
CA ARG A 127 29.77 4.09 -9.74
C ARG A 127 30.99 4.24 -10.65
N ASN A 128 32.16 4.50 -10.06
CA ASN A 128 33.39 4.57 -10.82
C ASN A 128 33.79 3.24 -11.43
N ALA A 129 33.70 2.12 -10.69
CA ALA A 129 34.04 0.81 -11.25
C ALA A 129 33.26 0.54 -12.54
N VAL A 130 31.95 0.77 -12.53
CA VAL A 130 31.10 0.62 -13.72
C VAL A 130 31.46 1.65 -14.81
N CYS A 131 31.75 2.90 -14.44
CA CYS A 131 32.22 3.92 -15.38
C CYS A 131 33.50 3.50 -16.11
N GLN A 132 34.50 3.00 -15.36
CA GLN A 132 35.77 2.52 -15.89
C GLN A 132 35.58 1.31 -16.81
N ASP A 133 34.72 0.37 -16.42
CA ASP A 133 34.43 -0.82 -17.22
C ASP A 133 33.77 -0.45 -18.57
N ILE A 134 32.84 0.51 -18.57
CA ILE A 134 32.19 1.03 -19.79
C ILE A 134 33.23 1.73 -20.67
N PHE A 135 34.04 2.62 -20.09
CA PHE A 135 35.06 3.36 -20.85
C PHE A 135 36.12 2.43 -21.44
N ALA A 136 36.59 1.43 -20.69
CA ALA A 136 37.52 0.42 -21.17
C ALA A 136 36.93 -0.42 -22.31
N GLY A 137 35.63 -0.72 -22.26
CA GLY A 137 34.90 -1.38 -23.36
C GLY A 137 34.89 -0.54 -24.65
N LEU A 138 34.56 0.74 -24.53
CA LEU A 138 34.55 1.71 -25.65
C LEU A 138 35.95 1.92 -26.24
N GLN A 139 36.96 2.02 -25.40
CA GLN A 139 38.36 2.17 -25.83
C GLN A 139 38.85 0.95 -26.60
N LYS A 140 38.53 -0.28 -26.15
CA LYS A 140 38.87 -1.53 -26.86
C LYS A 140 38.17 -1.65 -28.21
N ALA A 141 36.94 -1.15 -28.32
CA ALA A 141 36.17 -1.14 -29.56
C ALA A 141 36.60 -0.02 -30.54
N ALA A 142 37.54 0.86 -30.15
CA ALA A 142 37.90 2.07 -30.88
C ALA A 142 36.69 2.98 -31.20
N ASN A 143 35.66 2.95 -30.33
CA ASN A 143 34.42 3.72 -30.47
C ASN A 143 34.40 4.85 -29.43
N LEU A 144 35.30 5.82 -29.60
CA LEU A 144 35.43 7.00 -28.73
C LEU A 144 35.39 8.26 -29.58
N ASP A 145 34.45 9.15 -29.27
CA ASP A 145 34.44 10.51 -29.78
C ASP A 145 34.69 11.52 -28.64
N THR A 146 34.74 12.80 -29.00
CA THR A 146 35.00 13.88 -28.05
C THR A 146 33.87 14.01 -27.02
N GLU A 147 32.62 13.70 -27.37
CA GLU A 147 31.46 13.85 -26.49
C GLU A 147 31.43 12.77 -25.40
N ILE A 148 31.67 11.51 -25.79
CA ILE A 148 31.83 10.37 -24.88
C ILE A 148 32.98 10.63 -23.91
N PHE A 149 34.12 11.12 -24.42
CA PHE A 149 35.29 11.40 -23.60
C PHE A 149 35.02 12.54 -22.60
N ASN A 150 34.38 13.63 -23.05
CA ASN A 150 33.98 14.72 -22.16
C ASN A 150 33.01 14.23 -21.08
N ARG A 151 32.01 13.43 -21.43
CA ARG A 151 31.10 12.82 -20.45
C ARG A 151 31.85 11.92 -19.45
N TYR A 152 32.80 11.11 -19.91
CA TYR A 152 33.63 10.29 -19.04
C TYR A 152 34.42 11.15 -18.03
N ILE A 153 35.06 12.24 -18.48
CA ILE A 153 35.75 13.19 -17.58
C ILE A 153 34.76 13.73 -16.53
N GLN A 154 33.58 14.17 -16.96
CA GLN A 154 32.55 14.69 -16.05
C GLN A 154 32.14 13.66 -15.00
N THR A 155 31.82 12.43 -15.43
CA THR A 155 31.43 11.34 -14.53
C THR A 155 32.55 10.99 -13.55
N CYS A 156 33.81 11.02 -13.98
CA CYS A 156 34.95 10.83 -13.08
C CYS A 156 35.10 11.97 -12.06
N THR A 157 34.89 13.23 -12.47
CA THR A 157 34.82 14.37 -11.54
C THR A 157 33.70 14.19 -10.51
N GLU A 158 32.49 13.82 -10.95
CA GLU A 158 31.34 13.54 -10.08
C GLU A 158 31.57 12.35 -9.12
N ASN A 159 32.42 11.40 -9.50
CA ASN A 159 32.82 10.25 -8.68
C ASN A 159 34.05 10.51 -7.82
N SER A 160 34.57 11.74 -7.79
CA SER A 160 35.72 12.12 -6.97
C SER A 160 37.03 11.43 -7.34
N ILE A 161 37.28 11.23 -8.64
CA ILE A 161 38.52 10.67 -9.16
C ILE A 161 39.23 11.65 -10.09
N SER A 162 40.52 11.89 -9.78
CA SER A 162 41.43 12.58 -10.66
C SER A 162 41.93 11.62 -11.73
N ILE A 163 41.68 11.94 -12.99
CA ILE A 163 42.04 11.04 -14.11
C ILE A 163 43.31 11.46 -14.84
N TYR A 164 43.73 12.72 -14.75
CA TYR A 164 44.85 13.23 -15.55
C TYR A 164 46.13 12.40 -15.37
N SER A 165 46.62 11.91 -16.50
CA SER A 165 47.94 11.31 -16.70
C SER A 165 48.44 11.73 -18.08
N LYS A 166 49.76 11.79 -18.28
CA LYS A 166 50.34 12.11 -19.59
C LYS A 166 49.91 11.10 -20.68
N GLU A 167 49.59 9.88 -20.27
CA GLU A 167 49.10 8.80 -21.15
C GLU A 167 47.69 9.06 -21.69
N LEU A 168 46.84 9.80 -20.98
CA LEU A 168 45.51 10.19 -21.49
C LEU A 168 45.59 11.07 -22.73
N LEU A 169 46.65 11.87 -22.86
CA LEU A 169 46.89 12.71 -24.04
C LEU A 169 47.29 11.90 -25.28
N LEU A 170 47.57 10.59 -25.12
CA LEU A 170 47.92 9.67 -26.20
C LEU A 170 46.71 8.86 -26.70
N ILE A 171 45.53 9.04 -26.10
CA ILE A 171 44.29 8.40 -26.58
C ILE A 171 43.96 8.97 -27.97
N LYS A 172 43.60 8.09 -28.90
CA LYS A 172 43.16 8.46 -30.27
C LYS A 172 41.77 9.10 -30.24
N CYS A 173 41.67 10.31 -29.71
CA CYS A 173 40.46 11.14 -29.71
C CYS A 173 40.85 12.61 -29.91
N GLU A 174 40.04 13.38 -30.65
CA GLU A 174 40.29 14.80 -30.86
C GLU A 174 39.84 15.60 -29.63
N PHE A 175 40.79 16.22 -28.93
CA PHE A 175 40.51 17.08 -27.78
C PHE A 175 40.17 18.49 -28.22
N ASN A 176 39.00 18.97 -27.82
CA ASN A 176 38.54 20.32 -28.10
C ASN A 176 38.77 21.26 -26.89
N LYS A 177 38.39 22.53 -27.04
CA LYS A 177 38.49 23.53 -25.96
C LYS A 177 37.82 23.06 -24.66
N GLU A 178 36.67 22.41 -24.77
CA GLU A 178 35.88 21.95 -23.62
C GLU A 178 36.58 20.81 -22.89
N THR A 179 37.18 19.85 -23.62
CA THR A 179 37.95 18.75 -23.02
C THR A 179 39.05 19.24 -22.10
N TYR A 180 39.83 20.25 -22.53
CA TYR A 180 40.90 20.80 -21.71
C TYR A 180 40.40 21.53 -20.46
N LYS A 181 39.29 22.26 -20.56
CA LYS A 181 38.65 22.88 -19.38
C LYS A 181 38.18 21.84 -18.39
N MET A 182 37.51 20.78 -18.85
CA MET A 182 37.02 19.71 -17.98
C MET A 182 38.16 18.94 -17.31
N LEU A 183 39.27 18.70 -18.03
CA LEU A 183 40.48 18.12 -17.45
C LEU A 183 41.10 19.04 -16.39
N LEU A 184 41.16 20.35 -16.67
CA LEU A 184 41.64 21.33 -15.69
C LEU A 184 40.76 21.36 -14.43
N ASP A 185 39.43 21.44 -14.61
CA ASP A 185 38.50 21.39 -13.49
C ASP A 185 38.70 20.10 -12.69
N ASN A 186 38.76 18.94 -13.36
CA ASN A 186 38.99 17.65 -12.71
C ASN A 186 40.24 17.69 -11.81
N VAL A 187 41.41 18.11 -12.30
CA VAL A 187 42.64 18.12 -11.46
C VAL A 187 42.55 19.14 -10.32
N CYS A 188 41.94 20.29 -10.57
CA CYS A 188 41.74 21.34 -9.58
C CYS A 188 40.80 20.91 -8.45
N GLN A 189 39.77 20.12 -8.73
CA GLN A 189 38.84 19.58 -7.72
C GLN A 189 39.54 18.72 -6.64
N TYR A 190 40.74 18.22 -6.92
CA TYR A 190 41.57 17.44 -5.99
C TYR A 190 42.84 18.17 -5.53
N GLY A 191 43.01 19.45 -5.86
CA GLY A 191 44.19 20.21 -5.47
C GLY A 191 45.50 19.76 -6.12
N LYS A 192 45.45 19.05 -7.26
CA LYS A 192 46.65 18.64 -8.01
C LYS A 192 47.19 19.81 -8.84
N ILE A 193 47.87 20.71 -8.15
CA ILE A 193 48.32 21.98 -8.72
C ILE A 193 49.36 21.80 -9.84
N ASN A 194 50.30 20.86 -9.70
CA ASN A 194 51.31 20.61 -10.73
C ASN A 194 50.67 20.19 -12.06
N ASP A 195 49.74 19.24 -12.01
CA ASP A 195 48.97 18.78 -13.18
C ASP A 195 48.13 19.92 -13.77
N SER A 196 47.55 20.78 -12.92
CA SER A 196 46.79 21.95 -13.38
C SER A 196 47.64 22.95 -14.15
N PHE A 197 48.88 23.17 -13.73
CA PHE A 197 49.81 24.05 -14.46
C PHE A 197 50.25 23.46 -15.79
N GLU A 198 50.50 22.14 -15.87
CA GLU A 198 50.80 21.48 -17.14
C GLU A 198 49.64 21.66 -18.15
N ILE A 199 48.39 21.45 -17.70
CA ILE A 199 47.22 21.65 -18.57
C ILE A 199 47.07 23.11 -18.99
N LEU A 200 47.31 24.07 -18.09
CA LEU A 200 47.29 25.50 -18.42
C LEU A 200 48.34 25.88 -19.47
N GLU A 201 49.54 25.32 -19.42
CA GLU A 201 50.57 25.52 -20.44
C GLU A 201 50.13 24.96 -21.80
N ILE A 202 49.52 23.77 -21.81
CA ILE A 202 48.94 23.18 -23.03
C ILE A 202 47.82 24.06 -23.59
N MET A 203 46.93 24.56 -22.74
CA MET A 203 45.87 25.49 -23.16
C MET A 203 46.45 26.77 -23.76
N LYS A 204 47.50 27.33 -23.15
CA LYS A 204 48.19 28.53 -23.64
C LYS A 204 48.87 28.29 -24.99
N THR A 205 49.59 27.18 -25.16
CA THR A 205 50.25 26.83 -26.44
C THR A 205 49.24 26.58 -27.57
N LYS A 206 48.04 26.09 -27.23
CA LYS A 206 46.92 25.92 -28.15
C LYS A 206 46.05 27.18 -28.35
N GLY A 207 46.40 28.31 -27.72
CA GLY A 207 45.66 29.56 -27.84
C GLY A 207 44.26 29.54 -27.20
N ILE A 208 44.01 28.64 -26.25
CA ILE A 208 42.73 28.53 -25.54
C ILE A 208 42.68 29.58 -24.42
N SER A 209 41.74 30.51 -24.50
CA SER A 209 41.50 31.51 -23.46
C SER A 209 40.83 30.92 -22.21
N LEU A 210 41.27 31.37 -21.04
CA LEU A 210 40.64 31.08 -19.75
C LEU A 210 39.34 31.90 -19.62
N ASP A 211 38.32 31.28 -19.05
CA ASP A 211 37.06 31.92 -18.69
C ASP A 211 36.81 31.85 -17.18
N ASN A 212 35.72 32.48 -16.73
CA ASN A 212 35.38 32.57 -15.32
C ASN A 212 35.23 31.18 -14.65
N GLU A 213 34.73 30.18 -15.37
CA GLU A 213 34.60 28.81 -14.86
C GLU A 213 35.95 28.16 -14.62
N THR A 214 36.85 28.24 -15.62
CA THR A 214 38.23 27.74 -15.52
C THR A 214 38.99 28.40 -14.36
N LEU A 215 38.75 29.70 -14.13
CA LEU A 215 39.33 30.46 -13.02
C LEU A 215 38.77 30.06 -11.65
N ASN A 216 37.47 29.77 -11.56
CA ASN A 216 36.84 29.29 -10.34
C ASN A 216 37.44 27.93 -9.91
N SER A 217 37.67 27.04 -10.86
CA SER A 217 38.37 25.77 -10.62
C SER A 217 39.79 26.01 -10.09
N LEU A 218 40.55 26.95 -10.66
CA LEU A 218 41.88 27.29 -10.16
C LEU A 218 41.88 27.84 -8.73
N ILE A 219 40.91 28.70 -8.40
CA ILE A 219 40.73 29.20 -7.02
C ILE A 219 40.47 28.02 -6.08
N LEU A 220 39.56 27.11 -6.43
CA LEU A 220 39.29 25.91 -5.64
C LEU A 220 40.57 25.07 -5.44
N GLY A 221 41.27 24.75 -6.53
CA GLY A 221 42.49 23.93 -6.48
C GLY A 221 43.59 24.57 -5.63
N GLN A 222 43.82 25.87 -5.78
CA GLN A 222 44.85 26.57 -5.00
C GLN A 222 44.45 26.69 -3.53
N THR A 223 43.16 26.89 -3.25
CA THR A 223 42.67 26.89 -1.88
C THR A 223 42.86 25.51 -1.24
N LEU A 224 42.58 24.42 -1.95
CA LEU A 224 42.81 23.05 -1.48
C LEU A 224 44.28 22.78 -1.15
N ASN A 225 45.21 23.29 -1.96
CA ASN A 225 46.65 23.09 -1.76
C ASN A 225 47.26 24.03 -0.69
N GLY A 226 46.97 25.33 -0.77
CA GLY A 226 47.63 26.38 0.03
C GLY A 226 46.76 27.11 1.07
N GLY A 227 45.48 26.75 1.19
CA GLY A 227 44.53 27.36 2.14
C GLY A 227 43.95 28.68 1.66
N LEU A 228 43.23 29.37 2.55
CA LEU A 228 42.50 30.61 2.22
C LEU A 228 43.38 31.66 1.52
N LYS A 229 44.63 31.85 1.98
CA LYS A 229 45.56 32.85 1.41
C LYS A 229 45.91 32.55 -0.05
N ALA A 230 46.19 31.30 -0.40
CA ALA A 230 46.55 30.91 -1.76
C ALA A 230 45.38 31.11 -2.74
N GLY A 231 44.15 30.84 -2.30
CA GLY A 231 42.95 31.17 -3.08
C GLY A 231 42.77 32.68 -3.29
N GLU A 232 43.00 33.47 -2.24
CA GLU A 232 42.94 34.94 -2.31
C GLU A 232 44.02 35.53 -3.24
N GLU A 233 45.21 34.92 -3.30
CA GLU A 233 46.26 35.31 -4.25
C GLU A 233 45.77 35.17 -5.70
N VAL A 234 45.13 34.05 -6.06
CA VAL A 234 44.53 33.88 -7.39
C VAL A 234 43.47 34.95 -7.64
N MET A 235 42.58 35.21 -6.68
CA MET A 235 41.57 36.28 -6.82
C MET A 235 42.21 37.67 -7.00
N SER A 236 43.36 37.93 -6.37
CA SER A 236 44.10 39.19 -6.54
C SER A 236 44.71 39.30 -7.95
N THR A 237 45.21 38.20 -8.51
CA THR A 237 45.71 38.17 -9.90
C THR A 237 44.58 38.42 -10.90
N LEU A 238 43.36 37.91 -10.65
CA LEU A 238 42.18 38.19 -11.46
C LEU A 238 41.79 39.67 -11.45
N LYS A 239 41.82 40.28 -10.27
CA LYS A 239 41.55 41.72 -10.11
C LYS A 239 42.59 42.57 -10.86
N THR A 240 43.85 42.14 -10.84
CA THR A 240 44.96 42.81 -11.56
C THR A 240 44.80 42.67 -13.07
N ALA A 241 44.26 41.54 -13.54
CA ALA A 241 43.90 41.29 -14.93
C ALA A 241 42.57 41.96 -15.37
N GLN A 242 41.98 42.81 -14.52
CA GLN A 242 40.67 43.47 -14.73
C GLN A 242 39.49 42.51 -14.94
N ILE A 243 39.61 41.26 -14.45
CA ILE A 243 38.53 40.27 -14.47
C ILE A 243 37.78 40.35 -13.14
N THR A 244 36.51 40.74 -13.17
CA THR A 244 35.65 40.75 -11.98
C THR A 244 35.30 39.31 -11.58
N TYR A 245 35.72 38.87 -10.39
CA TYR A 245 35.33 37.57 -9.88
C TYR A 245 33.84 37.56 -9.50
N ASN A 246 33.13 36.47 -9.83
CA ASN A 246 31.70 36.32 -9.57
C ASN A 246 31.43 35.66 -8.19
N GLN A 247 30.17 35.55 -7.78
CA GLN A 247 29.80 34.86 -6.53
C GLN A 247 30.28 33.39 -6.50
N GLN A 248 30.38 32.74 -7.67
CA GLN A 248 30.90 31.38 -7.81
C GLN A 248 32.39 31.26 -7.46
N ALA A 249 33.20 32.30 -7.68
CA ALA A 249 34.59 32.35 -7.25
C ALA A 249 34.73 32.32 -5.72
N ILE A 250 33.87 33.08 -5.04
CA ILE A 250 33.81 33.10 -3.58
C ILE A 250 33.32 31.74 -3.04
N LEU A 251 32.27 31.16 -3.65
CA LEU A 251 31.83 29.81 -3.31
C LEU A 251 32.95 28.77 -3.47
N SER A 252 33.74 28.86 -4.55
CA SER A 252 34.89 27.98 -4.79
C SER A 252 35.96 28.08 -3.70
N LEU A 253 36.20 29.30 -3.18
CA LEU A 253 37.04 29.55 -2.01
C LEU A 253 36.47 28.85 -0.77
N PHE A 254 35.17 29.02 -0.49
CA PHE A 254 34.50 28.36 0.64
C PHE A 254 34.58 26.83 0.56
N ILE A 255 34.27 26.24 -0.60
CA ILE A 255 34.35 24.79 -0.81
C ILE A 255 35.78 24.29 -0.59
N GLY A 256 36.80 25.01 -1.08
CA GLY A 256 38.20 24.67 -0.84
C GLY A 256 38.56 24.63 0.65
N VAL A 257 38.08 25.61 1.43
CA VAL A 257 38.30 25.65 2.89
C VAL A 257 37.50 24.54 3.61
N ILE A 258 36.26 24.27 3.19
CA ILE A 258 35.40 23.19 3.72
C ILE A 258 36.06 21.82 3.53
N ARG A 259 36.54 21.53 2.32
CA ARG A 259 37.23 20.27 2.00
C ARG A 259 38.56 20.11 2.73
N ARG A 260 39.21 21.21 3.13
CA ARG A 260 40.39 21.21 4.03
C ARG A 260 40.04 21.00 5.51
N LYS A 261 38.75 21.04 5.87
CA LYS A 261 38.24 20.91 7.25
C LYS A 261 38.86 21.90 8.24
N ASN A 262 39.29 23.08 7.77
CA ASN A 262 39.90 24.11 8.60
C ASN A 262 38.86 25.13 9.08
N LEU A 263 38.25 24.85 10.23
CA LEU A 263 37.23 25.71 10.84
C LEU A 263 37.69 27.15 11.11
N LYS A 264 38.97 27.37 11.41
CA LYS A 264 39.50 28.73 11.69
C LYS A 264 39.54 29.59 10.43
N GLU A 265 39.99 29.01 9.32
CA GLU A 265 39.97 29.70 8.02
C GLU A 265 38.55 29.88 7.52
N LEU A 266 37.66 28.92 7.79
CA LEU A 266 36.26 28.98 7.39
C LEU A 266 35.52 30.15 8.05
N LYS A 267 35.72 30.34 9.36
CA LYS A 267 35.15 31.48 10.10
C LYS A 267 35.69 32.82 9.62
N LYS A 268 37.00 32.90 9.37
CA LYS A 268 37.61 34.11 8.76
C LYS A 268 37.04 34.41 7.38
N ALA A 269 36.83 33.37 6.56
CA ALA A 269 36.24 33.52 5.24
C ALA A 269 34.79 33.99 5.32
N SER A 270 33.98 33.45 6.25
CA SER A 270 32.57 33.87 6.46
C SER A 270 32.41 35.29 6.98
N GLU A 271 33.37 35.79 7.77
CA GLU A 271 33.37 37.18 8.24
C GLU A 271 33.79 38.16 7.14
N LYS A 272 34.73 37.75 6.28
CA LYS A 272 35.33 38.59 5.24
C LYS A 272 34.50 38.64 3.95
N TYR A 273 33.85 37.54 3.60
CA TYR A 273 33.13 37.38 2.33
C TYR A 273 31.67 37.00 2.59
N SER A 274 30.75 37.72 1.95
CA SER A 274 29.33 37.37 1.91
C SER A 274 29.00 36.70 0.57
N VAL A 275 28.17 35.65 0.61
CA VAL A 275 27.69 34.95 -0.58
C VAL A 275 26.19 34.77 -0.47
N ASP A 276 25.47 35.23 -1.49
CA ASP A 276 24.05 34.90 -1.65
C ASP A 276 23.97 33.69 -2.57
N LEU A 277 23.57 32.53 -2.03
CA LEU A 277 23.49 31.28 -2.77
C LEU A 277 22.16 31.19 -3.51
N ASN A 278 22.19 30.81 -4.79
CA ASN A 278 20.97 30.33 -5.46
C ASN A 278 20.66 28.88 -5.05
N GLU A 279 19.52 28.32 -5.49
CA GLU A 279 19.11 26.95 -5.12
C GLU A 279 20.14 25.87 -5.47
N GLU A 280 20.78 25.95 -6.65
CA GLU A 280 21.76 24.96 -7.09
C GLU A 280 23.06 25.04 -6.30
N GLN A 281 23.55 26.26 -6.08
CA GLN A 281 24.71 26.55 -5.25
C GLN A 281 24.48 26.14 -3.79
N PHE A 282 23.26 26.32 -3.28
CA PHE A 282 22.87 25.90 -1.94
C PHE A 282 22.88 24.38 -1.79
N LEU A 283 22.32 23.65 -2.75
CA LEU A 283 22.38 22.19 -2.77
C LEU A 283 23.83 21.67 -2.80
N TYR A 284 24.67 22.28 -3.65
CA TYR A 284 26.10 21.95 -3.70
C TYR A 284 26.81 22.26 -2.36
N PHE A 285 26.52 23.42 -1.76
CA PHE A 285 27.10 23.84 -0.49
C PHE A 285 26.72 22.90 0.66
N ILE A 286 25.45 22.50 0.78
CA ILE A 286 24.99 21.52 1.77
C ILE A 286 25.67 20.17 1.56
N LEU A 287 25.76 19.71 0.32
CA LEU A 287 26.43 18.45 -0.01
C LEU A 287 27.88 18.47 0.46
N GLU A 288 28.63 19.54 0.17
CA GLU A 288 30.04 19.67 0.57
C GLU A 288 30.23 19.75 2.09
N LEU A 289 29.35 20.47 2.80
CA LEU A 289 29.37 20.48 4.27
C LEU A 289 29.08 19.10 4.85
N GLY A 290 28.08 18.40 4.31
CA GLY A 290 27.70 17.06 4.75
C GLY A 290 28.79 16.02 4.50
N LEU A 291 29.48 16.08 3.36
CA LEU A 291 30.60 15.18 3.04
C LEU A 291 31.79 15.35 3.99
N ASN A 292 31.95 16.55 4.54
CA ASN A 292 33.06 16.91 5.40
C ASN A 292 32.73 16.85 6.91
N GLY A 293 31.47 16.61 7.28
CA GLY A 293 31.01 16.58 8.67
C GLY A 293 30.96 17.97 9.32
N LEU A 294 30.69 19.01 8.52
CA LEU A 294 30.69 20.41 8.92
C LEU A 294 29.30 21.05 8.82
N GLU A 295 28.23 20.26 8.83
CA GLU A 295 26.87 20.74 8.65
C GLU A 295 26.40 21.70 9.75
N SER A 296 27.02 21.66 10.94
CA SER A 296 26.76 22.61 12.03
C SER A 296 26.99 24.07 11.64
N LEU A 297 27.85 24.32 10.64
CA LEU A 297 28.09 25.66 10.12
C LEU A 297 26.85 26.30 9.50
N LEU A 298 25.92 25.51 8.97
CA LEU A 298 24.68 26.03 8.40
C LEU A 298 23.94 26.94 9.39
N ASN A 299 23.97 26.57 10.68
CA ASN A 299 23.37 27.36 11.76
C ASN A 299 24.10 28.69 12.01
N GLU A 300 25.40 28.79 11.67
CA GLU A 300 26.21 30.02 11.83
C GLU A 300 26.07 30.97 10.62
N VAL A 301 25.76 30.45 9.42
CA VAL A 301 25.65 31.25 8.18
C VAL A 301 24.24 31.24 7.53
N PRO A 302 23.15 31.47 8.29
CA PRO A 302 21.80 31.44 7.71
C PRO A 302 21.60 32.52 6.64
N HIS A 303 22.33 33.63 6.73
CA HIS A 303 22.24 34.74 5.76
C HIS A 303 22.59 34.32 4.33
N PHE A 304 23.41 33.29 4.12
CA PHE A 304 23.76 32.80 2.79
C PHE A 304 22.58 32.21 2.01
N TYR A 305 21.57 31.71 2.71
CA TYR A 305 20.48 30.94 2.11
C TYR A 305 19.09 31.30 2.63
N LYS A 306 18.96 32.21 3.60
CA LYS A 306 17.66 32.59 4.21
C LYS A 306 16.66 33.17 3.21
N HIS A 307 17.13 33.72 2.10
CA HIS A 307 16.27 34.23 1.02
C HIS A 307 15.70 33.12 0.13
N ILE A 308 16.24 31.89 0.21
CA ILE A 308 15.78 30.73 -0.55
C ILE A 308 14.52 30.16 0.12
N SER A 309 13.44 30.04 -0.66
CA SER A 309 12.22 29.39 -0.20
C SER A 309 12.38 27.87 -0.28
N ILE A 310 12.28 27.17 0.85
CA ILE A 310 12.39 25.71 0.90
C ILE A 310 11.09 25.09 0.39
N THR A 311 10.96 25.01 -0.94
CA THR A 311 9.83 24.36 -1.61
C THR A 311 9.91 22.84 -1.48
N ARG A 312 8.79 22.14 -1.73
CA ARG A 312 8.76 20.68 -1.75
C ARG A 312 9.73 20.09 -2.78
N GLU A 313 9.89 20.73 -3.94
CA GLU A 313 10.84 20.30 -4.95
C GLU A 313 12.27 20.37 -4.44
N LEU A 314 12.63 21.46 -3.76
CA LEU A 314 13.95 21.60 -3.12
C LEU A 314 14.15 20.55 -2.02
N GLN A 315 13.15 20.28 -1.17
CA GLN A 315 13.22 19.22 -0.16
C GLN A 315 13.50 17.84 -0.80
N THR A 316 12.86 17.50 -1.92
CA THR A 316 13.15 16.22 -2.61
C THR A 316 14.58 16.14 -3.18
N LYS A 317 15.18 17.28 -3.56
CA LYS A 317 16.59 17.34 -3.96
C LYS A 317 17.51 17.17 -2.73
N ILE A 318 17.17 17.77 -1.60
CA ILE A 318 17.88 17.60 -0.32
C ILE A 318 17.79 16.14 0.15
N GLU A 319 16.64 15.49 0.02
CA GLU A 319 16.48 14.06 0.32
C GLU A 319 17.45 13.18 -0.47
N LYS A 320 17.65 13.47 -1.77
CA LYS A 320 18.63 12.77 -2.61
C LYS A 320 20.07 13.01 -2.13
N ILE A 321 20.39 14.22 -1.66
CA ILE A 321 21.69 14.52 -1.05
C ILE A 321 21.87 13.70 0.24
N CYS A 322 20.87 13.64 1.11
CA CYS A 322 20.94 12.83 2.33
C CYS A 322 21.15 11.34 2.00
N ILE A 323 20.46 10.80 0.98
CA ILE A 323 20.71 9.44 0.49
C ILE A 323 22.17 9.29 0.02
N HIS A 324 22.67 10.24 -0.78
CA HIS A 324 24.06 10.20 -1.23
C HIS A 324 25.05 10.20 -0.05
N LEU A 325 24.83 11.04 0.97
CA LEU A 325 25.66 11.10 2.19
C LEU A 325 25.65 9.77 2.96
N VAL A 326 24.50 9.08 3.03
CA VAL A 326 24.39 7.74 3.60
C VAL A 326 25.29 6.74 2.85
N HIS A 327 25.29 6.77 1.51
CA HIS A 327 26.18 5.94 0.68
C HIS A 327 27.67 6.31 0.83
N MET A 328 27.99 7.52 1.31
CA MET A 328 29.36 7.94 1.67
C MET A 328 29.70 7.70 3.15
N ASN A 329 28.88 6.96 3.89
CA ASN A 329 29.05 6.71 5.33
C ASN A 329 29.02 7.98 6.21
N GLN A 330 28.40 9.06 5.73
CA GLN A 330 28.18 10.31 6.47
C GLN A 330 26.76 10.38 7.05
N VAL A 331 26.43 9.38 7.89
CA VAL A 331 25.08 9.12 8.39
C VAL A 331 24.55 10.25 9.29
N LEU A 332 25.39 10.76 10.19
CA LEU A 332 25.00 11.82 11.13
C LEU A 332 24.73 13.13 10.40
N SER A 333 25.61 13.51 9.48
CA SER A 333 25.44 14.70 8.64
C SER A 333 24.20 14.61 7.76
N ALA A 334 23.93 13.43 7.18
CA ALA A 334 22.72 13.19 6.41
C ALA A 334 21.45 13.44 7.24
N MET A 335 21.40 12.93 8.48
CA MET A 335 20.25 13.12 9.35
C MET A 335 20.11 14.55 9.87
N ASN A 336 21.22 15.22 10.20
CA ASN A 336 21.20 16.61 10.65
C ASN A 336 20.70 17.55 9.54
N ILE A 337 21.19 17.38 8.31
CA ILE A 337 20.69 18.11 7.13
C ILE A 337 19.20 17.81 6.89
N TYR A 338 18.81 16.53 6.98
CA TYR A 338 17.41 16.13 6.77
C TYR A 338 16.47 16.77 7.81
N GLU A 339 16.82 16.73 9.09
CA GLU A 339 16.02 17.31 10.16
C GLU A 339 15.92 18.84 10.09
N ASN A 340 16.95 19.53 9.56
CA ASN A 340 16.95 21.00 9.46
C ASN A 340 16.13 21.53 8.28
N PHE A 341 16.05 20.79 7.17
CA PHE A 341 15.45 21.31 5.92
C PHE A 341 14.27 20.51 5.36
N VAL A 342 14.02 19.30 5.85
CA VAL A 342 12.88 18.49 5.39
C VAL A 342 11.82 18.44 6.47
N GLU A 343 10.60 18.80 6.09
CA GLU A 343 9.47 18.85 7.00
C GLU A 343 8.64 17.53 6.98
N PRO A 344 8.07 17.12 8.13
CA PRO A 344 7.20 15.95 8.18
C PRO A 344 5.93 16.13 7.34
N HIS A 345 5.72 15.25 6.36
CA HIS A 345 4.54 15.28 5.49
C HIS A 345 3.54 14.16 5.85
N PRO A 346 2.21 14.39 5.81
CA PRO A 346 1.23 13.37 6.19
C PRO A 346 1.28 12.07 5.38
N ASP A 347 1.56 12.19 4.07
CA ASP A 347 1.54 11.05 3.14
C ASP A 347 2.84 10.23 3.09
N VAL A 348 3.95 10.76 3.60
CA VAL A 348 5.27 10.12 3.50
C VAL A 348 5.81 9.86 4.91
N PRO A 349 6.15 8.61 5.25
CA PRO A 349 6.72 8.32 6.57
C PRO A 349 8.09 9.00 6.70
N TYR A 350 8.16 10.03 7.55
CA TYR A 350 9.35 10.86 7.73
C TYR A 350 10.59 10.02 8.10
N GLY A 351 11.72 10.30 7.44
CA GLY A 351 13.00 9.59 7.61
C GLY A 351 13.04 8.16 7.05
N ALA A 352 11.91 7.55 6.68
CA ALA A 352 11.84 6.13 6.34
C ALA A 352 12.63 5.75 5.08
N VAL A 353 12.71 6.65 4.09
CA VAL A 353 13.49 6.43 2.87
C VAL A 353 14.97 6.39 3.19
N ILE A 354 15.45 7.35 3.99
CA ILE A 354 16.85 7.46 4.39
C ILE A 354 17.28 6.25 5.24
N LEU A 355 16.50 5.90 6.26
CA LEU A 355 16.78 4.73 7.11
C LEU A 355 16.68 3.39 6.34
N LYS A 356 15.82 3.31 5.32
CA LYS A 356 15.80 2.17 4.40
C LYS A 356 17.13 2.06 3.63
N GLU A 357 17.63 3.16 3.09
CA GLU A 357 18.93 3.15 2.41
C GLU A 357 20.08 2.82 3.36
N MET A 358 20.01 3.25 4.62
CA MET A 358 21.00 2.84 5.63
C MET A 358 21.09 1.33 5.81
N LEU A 359 19.95 0.63 5.82
CA LEU A 359 19.92 -0.84 5.86
C LEU A 359 20.53 -1.48 4.61
N HIS A 360 20.40 -0.84 3.44
CA HIS A 360 20.98 -1.35 2.20
C HIS A 360 22.50 -1.15 2.13
N CYS A 361 23.01 -0.08 2.73
CA CYS A 361 24.45 0.23 2.80
C CYS A 361 25.22 -0.52 3.88
N ASP A 362 24.58 -1.46 4.59
CA ASP A 362 25.16 -2.22 5.71
C ASP A 362 25.77 -1.32 6.81
N ILE A 363 25.12 -0.17 7.06
CA ILE A 363 25.48 0.71 8.18
C ILE A 363 25.23 -0.02 9.50
N GLU A 364 26.07 0.28 10.49
CA GLU A 364 25.97 -0.32 11.81
C GLU A 364 24.56 -0.20 12.39
N ILE A 365 23.97 -1.33 12.75
CA ILE A 365 22.57 -1.39 13.20
C ILE A 365 22.31 -0.60 14.48
N SER A 366 23.34 -0.41 15.32
CA SER A 366 23.27 0.40 16.54
C SER A 366 22.96 1.87 16.21
N ALA A 367 23.60 2.41 15.17
CA ALA A 367 23.37 3.78 14.68
C ALA A 367 21.96 3.94 14.10
N ILE A 368 21.52 2.97 13.28
CA ILE A 368 20.16 2.93 12.71
C ILE A 368 19.11 2.93 13.84
N ILE A 369 19.30 2.09 14.86
CA ILE A 369 18.40 2.01 16.01
C ILE A 369 18.41 3.31 16.83
N SER A 370 19.58 3.93 17.03
CA SER A 370 19.70 5.21 17.75
C SER A 370 18.89 6.31 17.05
N ILE A 371 19.06 6.44 15.73
CA ILE A 371 18.32 7.42 14.92
C ILE A 371 16.83 7.11 14.93
N ALA A 372 16.44 5.85 14.75
CA ALA A 372 15.04 5.43 14.80
C ALA A 372 14.39 5.77 16.15
N LYS A 373 15.09 5.53 17.27
CA LYS A 373 14.63 5.92 18.61
C LYS A 373 14.48 7.43 18.76
N SER A 374 15.45 8.22 18.28
CA SER A 374 15.36 9.68 18.30
C SER A 374 14.11 10.20 17.55
N LEU A 375 13.79 9.62 16.39
CA LEU A 375 12.58 9.97 15.63
C LEU A 375 11.28 9.60 16.35
N ILE A 376 11.28 8.50 17.11
CA ILE A 376 10.15 8.07 17.94
C ILE A 376 9.97 9.04 19.13
N GLU A 377 11.06 9.38 19.82
CA GLU A 377 11.06 10.31 20.95
C GLU A 377 10.56 11.71 20.55
N LYS A 378 11.00 12.20 19.39
CA LYS A 378 10.53 13.47 18.80
C LYS A 378 9.11 13.39 18.23
N LYS A 379 8.44 12.22 18.27
CA LYS A 379 7.11 11.96 17.70
C LYS A 379 7.00 12.22 16.19
N LEU A 380 8.11 12.13 15.47
CA LEU A 380 8.17 12.35 14.01
C LEU A 380 7.78 11.09 13.24
N ASN A 381 8.15 9.90 13.75
CA ASN A 381 7.76 8.63 13.16
C ASN A 381 7.69 7.51 14.22
N LEU A 382 6.48 7.20 14.69
CA LEU A 382 6.25 6.23 15.78
C LEU A 382 6.45 4.76 15.37
N TYR A 383 6.37 4.44 14.08
CA TYR A 383 6.37 3.05 13.59
C TYR A 383 7.57 2.72 12.70
N ILE A 384 8.63 3.51 12.83
CA ILE A 384 9.83 3.34 12.01
C ILE A 384 10.53 2.00 12.28
N CYS A 385 10.54 1.53 13.53
CA CYS A 385 11.13 0.24 13.89
C CYS A 385 10.38 -0.93 13.24
N GLU A 386 9.04 -0.89 13.22
CA GLU A 386 8.19 -1.87 12.55
C GLU A 386 8.48 -1.92 11.05
N TYR A 387 8.54 -0.74 10.42
CA TYR A 387 8.86 -0.61 8.99
C TYR A 387 10.25 -1.18 8.66
N LEU A 388 11.28 -0.79 9.42
CA LEU A 388 12.64 -1.30 9.22
C LEU A 388 12.74 -2.80 9.46
N THR A 389 12.00 -3.33 10.45
CA THR A 389 11.94 -4.77 10.71
C THR A 389 11.36 -5.53 9.52
N GLU A 390 10.26 -5.03 8.92
CA GLU A 390 9.68 -5.63 7.71
C GLU A 390 10.69 -5.65 6.56
N LEU A 391 11.38 -4.53 6.33
CA LEU A 391 12.38 -4.44 5.26
C LEU A 391 13.55 -5.40 5.48
N ALA A 392 14.09 -5.46 6.71
CA ALA A 392 15.17 -6.37 7.05
C ALA A 392 14.77 -7.84 6.81
N LEU A 393 13.56 -8.24 7.22
CA LEU A 393 13.02 -9.58 6.97
C LEU A 393 12.79 -9.85 5.46
N ARG A 394 12.33 -8.85 4.71
CA ARG A 394 12.06 -8.97 3.26
C ARG A 394 13.35 -9.10 2.45
N PHE A 395 14.38 -8.34 2.81
CA PHE A 395 15.69 -8.33 2.14
C PHE A 395 16.68 -9.34 2.72
N LYS A 396 16.28 -10.11 3.73
CA LYS A 396 17.06 -11.19 4.36
C LYS A 396 18.28 -10.70 5.16
N TYR A 397 18.21 -9.48 5.70
CA TYR A 397 19.19 -8.92 6.61
C TYR A 397 18.99 -9.49 8.01
N GLN A 398 19.57 -10.67 8.24
CA GLN A 398 19.23 -11.53 9.37
C GLN A 398 19.60 -10.92 10.72
N GLU A 399 20.85 -10.48 10.92
CA GLU A 399 21.28 -9.92 12.20
C GLU A 399 20.62 -8.56 12.47
N GLN A 400 20.42 -7.75 11.42
CA GLN A 400 19.69 -6.50 11.49
C GLN A 400 18.22 -6.73 11.89
N ALA A 401 17.55 -7.74 11.32
CA ALA A 401 16.18 -8.11 11.68
C ALA A 401 16.07 -8.51 13.16
N TRP A 402 17.02 -9.31 13.68
CA TRP A 402 17.03 -9.68 15.09
C TRP A 402 17.20 -8.47 16.03
N ALA A 403 18.10 -7.54 15.69
CA ALA A 403 18.30 -6.33 16.47
C ALA A 403 17.07 -5.42 16.47
N LEU A 404 16.40 -5.28 15.31
CA LEU A 404 15.19 -4.47 15.17
C LEU A 404 13.98 -5.09 15.86
N LEU A 405 13.83 -6.43 15.84
CA LEU A 405 12.78 -7.14 16.56
C LEU A 405 12.83 -6.86 18.07
N LYS A 406 14.02 -6.73 18.66
CA LYS A 406 14.20 -6.35 20.08
C LYS A 406 13.74 -4.93 20.39
N CYS A 407 13.63 -4.06 19.38
CA CYS A 407 13.18 -2.68 19.55
C CYS A 407 11.64 -2.55 19.50
N LEU A 408 10.91 -3.63 19.18
CA LEU A 408 9.45 -3.61 19.08
C LEU A 408 8.80 -3.81 20.44
N GLN A 409 7.70 -3.09 20.70
CA GLN A 409 6.94 -3.22 21.95
C GLN A 409 6.17 -4.53 22.07
N ILE A 410 5.68 -5.07 20.94
CA ILE A 410 4.96 -6.35 20.90
C ILE A 410 5.58 -7.18 19.80
N VAL A 411 6.06 -8.35 20.17
CA VAL A 411 6.64 -9.33 19.25
C VAL A 411 5.77 -10.57 19.27
N ARG A 412 5.38 -11.05 18.08
CA ARG A 412 4.51 -12.23 17.92
C ARG A 412 5.24 -13.36 17.23
N PRO A 413 4.83 -14.64 17.43
CA PRO A 413 5.51 -15.80 16.85
C PRO A 413 5.65 -15.74 15.32
N HIS A 414 4.64 -15.20 14.65
CA HIS A 414 4.64 -15.10 13.19
C HIS A 414 5.68 -14.14 12.60
N TYR A 415 6.28 -13.27 13.42
CA TYR A 415 7.35 -12.38 12.97
C TYR A 415 8.63 -13.13 12.63
N PHE A 416 8.81 -14.33 13.19
CA PHE A 416 9.99 -15.16 12.98
C PHE A 416 9.84 -16.16 11.82
N TRP A 417 8.65 -16.28 11.21
CA TRP A 417 8.44 -17.21 10.09
C TRP A 417 9.39 -16.96 8.90
N PRO A 418 9.69 -15.72 8.48
CA PRO A 418 10.68 -15.48 7.43
C PRO A 418 12.06 -16.02 7.80
N LEU A 419 12.48 -15.86 9.07
CA LEU A 419 13.77 -16.33 9.59
C LEU A 419 13.82 -17.86 9.65
N LEU A 420 12.76 -18.50 10.14
CA LEU A 420 12.63 -19.97 10.17
C LEU A 420 12.75 -20.56 8.76
N VAL A 421 12.07 -19.98 7.77
CA VAL A 421 12.12 -20.44 6.38
C VAL A 421 13.49 -20.19 5.76
N GLN A 422 14.13 -19.07 6.07
CA GLN A 422 15.45 -18.73 5.56
C GLN A 422 16.52 -19.70 6.06
N ASP A 423 16.60 -19.89 7.38
CA ASP A 423 17.61 -20.74 8.00
C ASP A 423 17.31 -22.22 7.77
N GLY A 424 16.04 -22.61 7.75
CA GLY A 424 15.62 -23.96 7.37
C GLY A 424 16.05 -24.34 5.96
N LYS A 425 16.00 -23.41 5.00
CA LYS A 425 16.49 -23.66 3.64
C LYS A 425 18.02 -23.72 3.53
N LYS A 426 18.73 -22.96 4.37
CA LYS A 426 20.20 -22.87 4.35
C LYS A 426 20.85 -24.06 5.07
N SER A 427 20.32 -24.42 6.24
CA SER A 427 20.95 -25.34 7.20
C SER A 427 20.01 -26.44 7.70
N GLY A 428 18.84 -26.63 7.08
CA GLY A 428 17.89 -27.71 7.43
C GLY A 428 17.41 -27.62 8.87
N GLU A 429 17.39 -28.77 9.55
CA GLU A 429 16.94 -28.93 10.93
C GLU A 429 17.73 -28.04 11.92
N ASN A 430 19.06 -27.98 11.77
CA ASN A 430 19.91 -27.17 12.64
C ASN A 430 19.59 -25.68 12.51
N GLY A 431 19.21 -25.23 11.31
CA GLY A 431 18.81 -23.85 11.06
C GLY A 431 17.55 -23.47 11.83
N VAL A 432 16.48 -24.26 11.72
CA VAL A 432 15.22 -23.97 12.44
C VAL A 432 15.38 -24.10 13.96
N LEU A 433 16.17 -25.06 14.45
CA LEU A 433 16.42 -25.22 15.89
C LEU A 433 17.19 -24.03 16.48
N ASN A 434 18.18 -23.49 15.76
CA ASN A 434 18.92 -22.31 16.19
C ASN A 434 18.02 -21.07 16.28
N VAL A 435 17.12 -20.88 15.31
CA VAL A 435 16.13 -19.80 15.36
C VAL A 435 15.19 -19.97 16.54
N LEU A 436 14.71 -21.19 16.82
CA LEU A 436 13.85 -21.45 17.98
C LEU A 436 14.54 -21.15 19.32
N LYS A 437 15.82 -21.50 19.47
CA LYS A 437 16.62 -21.13 20.65
C LYS A 437 16.67 -19.61 20.84
N ARG A 438 16.94 -18.85 19.76
CA ARG A 438 16.94 -17.38 19.79
C ARG A 438 15.55 -16.78 20.09
N ILE A 439 14.46 -17.38 19.61
CA ILE A 439 13.08 -16.94 19.96
C ILE A 439 12.82 -17.15 21.46
N LYS A 440 13.31 -18.26 22.02
CA LYS A 440 13.17 -18.56 23.44
C LYS A 440 13.95 -17.58 24.31
N GLU A 441 15.14 -17.14 23.90
CA GLU A 441 15.89 -16.07 24.58
C GLU A 441 15.10 -14.76 24.69
N LEU A 442 14.12 -14.53 23.80
CA LEU A 442 13.21 -13.38 23.85
C LEU A 442 11.94 -13.63 24.68
N ASN A 443 11.82 -14.78 25.37
CA ASN A 443 10.65 -15.20 26.15
C ASN A 443 9.33 -15.25 25.34
N ILE A 444 9.40 -15.57 24.04
CA ILE A 444 8.22 -15.64 23.16
C ILE A 444 7.74 -17.08 23.06
N LYS A 445 6.46 -17.31 23.40
CA LYS A 445 5.84 -18.63 23.26
C LYS A 445 5.49 -18.90 21.80
N VAL A 446 6.10 -19.93 21.22
CA VAL A 446 5.82 -20.37 19.85
C VAL A 446 4.49 -21.12 19.79
N ASP A 447 3.67 -20.79 18.79
CA ASP A 447 2.36 -21.40 18.59
C ASP A 447 2.45 -22.72 17.78
N ARG A 448 1.34 -23.48 17.81
CA ARG A 448 1.21 -24.74 17.07
C ARG A 448 1.43 -24.54 15.56
N GLU A 449 0.92 -23.45 14.99
CA GLU A 449 1.02 -23.16 13.56
C GLU A 449 2.49 -22.98 13.12
N THR A 450 3.28 -22.27 13.93
CA THR A 450 4.71 -22.07 13.68
C THR A 450 5.46 -23.40 13.66
N LEU A 451 5.22 -24.26 14.66
CA LEU A 451 5.82 -25.59 14.70
C LEU A 451 5.42 -26.42 13.48
N GLU A 452 4.11 -26.53 13.22
CA GLU A 452 3.53 -27.38 12.18
C GLU A 452 3.99 -26.99 10.76
N ASN A 453 3.94 -25.69 10.42
CA ASN A 453 4.11 -25.23 9.04
C ASN A 453 5.52 -24.67 8.73
N TYR A 454 6.28 -24.27 9.74
CA TYR A 454 7.54 -23.53 9.53
C TYR A 454 8.77 -24.18 10.17
N VAL A 455 8.60 -25.10 11.12
CA VAL A 455 9.70 -25.86 11.75
C VAL A 455 9.75 -27.28 11.21
N MET A 456 8.67 -28.04 11.42
CA MET A 456 8.60 -29.48 11.11
C MET A 456 8.93 -29.85 9.66
N PRO A 457 8.63 -29.03 8.62
CA PRO A 457 9.03 -29.35 7.25
C PRO A 457 10.55 -29.43 7.00
N TYR A 458 11.36 -28.85 7.88
CA TYR A 458 12.83 -28.85 7.78
C TYR A 458 13.50 -29.85 8.73
N CYS A 459 12.73 -30.53 9.58
CA CYS A 459 13.24 -31.52 10.54
C CYS A 459 13.33 -32.92 9.91
N ASP A 460 14.27 -33.72 10.38
CA ASP A 460 14.36 -35.14 10.03
C ASP A 460 13.27 -35.94 10.74
N LEU A 461 12.28 -36.36 9.95
CA LEU A 461 11.17 -37.22 10.40
C LEU A 461 11.52 -38.72 10.32
N SER A 462 12.80 -39.08 10.22
CA SER A 462 13.28 -40.46 10.25
C SER A 462 13.34 -40.98 11.68
N ASN A 463 13.97 -40.22 12.58
CA ASN A 463 14.14 -40.56 14.00
C ASN A 463 13.36 -39.59 14.91
N MET A 464 12.14 -39.98 15.28
CA MET A 464 11.21 -39.17 16.08
C MET A 464 11.73 -38.88 17.50
N ASN A 465 12.36 -39.87 18.14
CA ASN A 465 12.83 -39.74 19.52
C ASN A 465 13.98 -38.73 19.61
N LEU A 466 14.89 -38.74 18.62
CA LEU A 466 15.97 -37.77 18.53
C LEU A 466 15.43 -36.35 18.26
N LEU A 467 14.42 -36.22 17.40
CA LEU A 467 13.76 -34.93 17.15
C LEU A 467 13.07 -34.38 18.40
N MET A 468 12.39 -35.25 19.16
CA MET A 468 11.77 -34.89 20.45
C MET A 468 12.81 -34.36 21.42
N LEU A 469 13.94 -35.05 21.60
CA LEU A 469 15.04 -34.60 22.47
C LEU A 469 15.59 -33.24 22.04
N LYS A 470 15.86 -33.04 20.74
CA LYS A 470 16.37 -31.76 20.23
C LYS A 470 15.39 -30.60 20.42
N LEU A 471 14.09 -30.85 20.31
CA LEU A 471 13.06 -29.83 20.56
C LEU A 471 12.89 -29.57 22.07
N GLN A 472 13.08 -30.58 22.93
CA GLN A 472 13.15 -30.40 24.38
C GLN A 472 14.39 -29.58 24.78
N ASP A 473 15.55 -29.82 24.15
CA ASP A 473 16.77 -29.01 24.32
C ASP A 473 16.57 -27.57 23.83
N ALA A 474 15.74 -27.37 22.80
CA ALA A 474 15.29 -26.05 22.37
C ALA A 474 14.25 -25.42 23.32
N GLY A 475 13.80 -26.16 24.34
CA GLY A 475 13.02 -25.64 25.45
C GLY A 475 11.53 -25.91 25.42
N PHE A 476 11.06 -26.79 24.55
CA PHE A 476 9.65 -27.13 24.42
C PHE A 476 9.26 -28.29 25.35
N THR A 477 8.02 -28.28 25.83
CA THR A 477 7.47 -29.42 26.56
C THR A 477 7.00 -30.52 25.60
N VAL A 478 6.99 -31.77 26.05
CA VAL A 478 6.47 -32.90 25.26
C VAL A 478 5.03 -32.65 24.78
N ARG A 479 4.20 -31.98 25.60
CA ARG A 479 2.82 -31.61 25.26
C ARG A 479 2.74 -30.65 24.07
N GLU A 480 3.64 -29.67 24.02
CA GLU A 480 3.66 -28.66 22.96
C GLU A 480 4.16 -29.23 21.64
N ILE A 481 5.02 -30.27 21.67
CA ILE A 481 5.60 -30.89 20.47
C ILE A 481 4.70 -31.99 19.91
N LEU A 482 4.13 -32.84 20.78
CA LEU A 482 3.49 -34.09 20.36
C LEU A 482 2.27 -33.86 19.47
N SER A 483 1.39 -32.92 19.82
CA SER A 483 0.19 -32.64 19.03
C SER A 483 0.52 -32.14 17.61
N PRO A 484 1.37 -31.10 17.41
CA PRO A 484 1.82 -30.70 16.08
C PRO A 484 2.54 -31.82 15.31
N LEU A 485 3.41 -32.60 15.97
CA LEU A 485 4.17 -33.66 15.32
C LEU A 485 3.27 -34.78 14.79
N LEU A 486 2.29 -35.21 15.58
CA LEU A 486 1.30 -36.21 15.16
C LEU A 486 0.52 -35.74 13.94
N LEU A 487 0.09 -34.47 13.94
CA LEU A 487 -0.64 -33.88 12.80
C LEU A 487 0.19 -33.86 11.52
N VAL A 488 1.47 -33.47 11.60
CA VAL A 488 2.38 -33.48 10.44
C VAL A 488 2.57 -34.90 9.92
N LEU A 489 2.75 -35.89 10.80
CA LEU A 489 2.90 -37.29 10.41
C LEU A 489 1.65 -37.84 9.72
N LEU A 490 0.47 -37.53 10.25
CA LEU A 490 -0.81 -37.92 9.66
C LEU A 490 -1.01 -37.27 8.28
N LYS A 491 -0.67 -35.99 8.13
CA LYS A 491 -0.69 -35.29 6.83
C LYS A 491 0.29 -35.89 5.82
N LEU A 492 1.45 -36.37 6.28
CA LEU A 492 2.45 -37.07 5.49
C LEU A 492 2.15 -38.58 5.32
N LYS A 493 0.99 -39.05 5.79
CA LYS A 493 0.53 -40.45 5.68
C LYS A 493 1.44 -41.48 6.38
N LYS A 494 2.26 -41.03 7.34
CA LYS A 494 3.16 -41.89 8.15
C LYS A 494 2.44 -42.41 9.41
N THR A 495 1.36 -43.17 9.22
CA THR A 495 0.46 -43.64 10.30
C THR A 495 1.15 -44.54 11.33
N LYS A 496 2.06 -45.43 10.90
CA LYS A 496 2.83 -46.32 11.79
C LYS A 496 3.68 -45.54 12.80
N LYS A 497 4.40 -44.52 12.33
CA LYS A 497 5.24 -43.65 13.18
C LYS A 497 4.40 -42.82 14.16
N ALA A 498 3.22 -42.35 13.73
CA ALA A 498 2.30 -41.65 14.61
C ALA A 498 1.80 -42.56 15.75
N ALA A 499 1.49 -43.83 15.44
CA ALA A 499 1.08 -44.82 16.44
C ALA A 499 2.21 -45.16 17.44
N GLU A 500 3.45 -45.28 16.96
CA GLU A 500 4.63 -45.51 17.81
C GLU A 500 4.82 -44.37 18.83
N LEU A 501 4.65 -43.12 18.41
CA LEU A 501 4.73 -41.96 19.31
C LEU A 501 3.64 -41.97 20.39
N CYS A 502 2.39 -42.28 20.04
CA CYS A 502 1.29 -42.37 21.01
C CYS A 502 1.45 -43.52 22.04
N ARG A 503 2.26 -44.54 21.70
CA ARG A 503 2.61 -45.63 22.62
C ARG A 503 3.73 -45.23 23.58
N HIS A 504 4.74 -44.51 23.08
CA HIS A 504 5.89 -44.10 23.88
C HIS A 504 5.60 -42.91 24.80
N TYR A 505 4.78 -41.94 24.35
CA TYR A 505 4.48 -40.73 25.12
C TYR A 505 3.02 -40.71 25.56
N ASN A 506 2.80 -40.62 26.87
CA ASN A 506 1.47 -40.54 27.48
C ASN A 506 1.10 -39.07 27.76
N VAL A 507 0.71 -38.32 26.72
CA VAL A 507 0.41 -36.88 26.83
C VAL A 507 -0.89 -36.52 26.09
N VAL A 508 -1.65 -35.56 26.65
CA VAL A 508 -2.92 -35.06 26.12
C VAL A 508 -2.76 -34.49 24.72
N ILE A 509 -3.51 -35.03 23.76
CA ILE A 509 -3.57 -34.55 22.37
C ILE A 509 -4.69 -33.52 22.23
N SER A 510 -4.38 -32.32 21.73
CA SER A 510 -5.33 -31.21 21.59
C SER A 510 -5.52 -30.74 20.14
N GLY A 511 -6.76 -30.34 19.80
CA GLY A 511 -7.10 -29.67 18.54
C GLY A 511 -8.36 -30.22 17.88
N ASP A 512 -9.30 -29.33 17.53
CA ASP A 512 -10.62 -29.69 17.00
C ASP A 512 -10.55 -30.31 15.58
N ASP A 513 -9.54 -29.95 14.78
CA ASP A 513 -9.37 -30.47 13.41
C ASP A 513 -8.76 -31.89 13.35
N PHE A 514 -8.33 -32.45 14.48
CA PHE A 514 -7.60 -33.72 14.53
C PHE A 514 -8.40 -34.90 13.95
N PRO A 515 -9.71 -35.09 14.26
CA PRO A 515 -10.52 -36.18 13.68
C PRO A 515 -10.60 -36.12 12.15
N GLN A 516 -10.72 -34.92 11.57
CA GLN A 516 -10.76 -34.74 10.12
C GLN A 516 -9.44 -35.15 9.46
N ILE A 517 -8.30 -34.78 10.06
CA ILE A 517 -6.97 -35.10 9.51
C ILE A 517 -6.68 -36.60 9.66
N LEU A 518 -7.08 -37.20 10.78
CA LEU A 518 -6.97 -38.64 11.00
C LEU A 518 -7.82 -39.43 9.99
N ALA A 519 -9.04 -38.98 9.69
CA ALA A 519 -9.91 -39.58 8.67
C ALA A 519 -9.27 -39.50 7.27
N LYS A 520 -8.68 -38.34 6.91
CA LYS A 520 -7.93 -38.18 5.65
C LYS A 520 -6.71 -39.11 5.57
N ALA A 521 -5.99 -39.30 6.67
CA ALA A 521 -4.85 -40.21 6.71
C ALA A 521 -5.30 -41.66 6.49
N TRP A 522 -6.34 -42.11 7.21
CA TRP A 522 -6.88 -43.46 7.05
C TRP A 522 -7.46 -43.70 5.65
N THR A 523 -8.22 -42.76 5.09
CA THR A 523 -8.81 -42.92 3.75
C THR A 523 -7.77 -43.15 2.67
N TYR A 524 -6.56 -42.59 2.82
CA TYR A 524 -5.45 -42.82 1.90
C TYR A 524 -4.64 -44.08 2.19
N THR A 525 -4.33 -44.38 3.46
CA THR A 525 -3.43 -45.51 3.81
C THR A 525 -4.16 -46.83 4.03
N LYS A 526 -5.47 -46.77 4.36
CA LYS A 526 -6.30 -47.88 4.85
C LYS A 526 -5.69 -48.64 6.05
N ASP A 527 -4.75 -48.02 6.76
CA ASP A 527 -4.02 -48.64 7.87
C ASP A 527 -4.81 -48.54 9.18
N THR A 528 -5.77 -49.43 9.35
CA THR A 528 -6.61 -49.51 10.54
C THR A 528 -5.80 -49.82 11.81
N LYS A 529 -4.77 -50.66 11.72
CA LYS A 529 -3.98 -51.10 12.89
C LYS A 529 -3.20 -49.95 13.55
N SER A 530 -2.71 -49.00 12.75
CA SER A 530 -1.95 -47.86 13.28
C SER A 530 -2.83 -46.66 13.63
N ILE A 531 -3.98 -46.49 12.98
CA ILE A 531 -4.90 -45.36 13.25
C ILE A 531 -5.65 -45.54 14.57
N LEU A 532 -6.01 -46.77 14.94
CA LEU A 532 -6.79 -47.04 16.16
C LEU A 532 -6.09 -46.62 17.46
N PRO A 533 -4.80 -46.93 17.69
CA PRO A 533 -4.10 -46.43 18.88
C PRO A 533 -4.04 -44.90 18.96
N VAL A 534 -3.99 -44.22 17.80
CA VAL A 534 -3.96 -42.76 17.74
C VAL A 534 -5.35 -42.18 18.05
N LEU A 535 -6.42 -42.79 17.52
CA LEU A 535 -7.80 -42.41 17.82
C LEU A 535 -8.14 -42.62 19.29
N ALA A 536 -7.83 -43.80 19.84
CA ALA A 536 -8.07 -44.14 21.25
C ALA A 536 -7.39 -43.14 22.19
N ARG A 537 -6.12 -42.81 21.93
CA ARG A 537 -5.39 -41.80 22.71
C ARG A 537 -6.03 -40.41 22.65
N TYR A 538 -6.54 -40.01 21.48
CA TYR A 538 -7.21 -38.73 21.32
C TYR A 538 -8.58 -38.71 22.02
N CYS A 539 -9.30 -39.83 22.06
CA CYS A 539 -10.52 -40.00 22.85
C CYS A 539 -10.25 -39.89 24.36
N GLU A 540 -9.21 -40.57 24.86
CA GLU A 540 -8.76 -40.45 26.26
C GLU A 540 -8.42 -39.01 26.65
N SER A 541 -7.87 -38.24 25.71
CA SER A 541 -7.39 -36.87 25.94
C SER A 541 -8.48 -35.80 26.03
N ASN A 542 -9.65 -36.02 25.42
CA ASN A 542 -10.70 -34.99 25.26
C ASN A 542 -11.94 -35.21 26.13
N ASN A 543 -11.90 -36.20 27.04
CA ASN A 543 -13.04 -36.69 27.83
C ASN A 543 -14.25 -37.07 26.98
N LEU A 544 -15.05 -38.00 27.49
CA LEU A 544 -16.22 -38.59 26.83
C LEU A 544 -17.38 -37.60 26.56
N GLU A 545 -17.20 -36.29 26.71
CA GLU A 545 -18.26 -35.29 26.50
C GLU A 545 -18.46 -34.92 25.02
N LYS A 546 -17.49 -35.21 24.15
CA LYS A 546 -17.57 -34.95 22.70
C LYS A 546 -17.59 -36.27 21.93
N ASP A 547 -18.48 -36.37 20.94
CA ASP A 547 -18.55 -37.53 20.03
C ASP A 547 -17.42 -37.52 19.00
N VAL A 548 -16.20 -37.74 19.49
CA VAL A 548 -14.96 -37.75 18.71
C VAL A 548 -14.97 -38.89 17.69
N VAL A 549 -15.45 -40.07 18.08
CA VAL A 549 -15.52 -41.27 17.23
C VAL A 549 -16.55 -41.04 16.12
N GLY A 550 -17.73 -40.52 16.45
CA GLY A 550 -18.74 -40.15 15.48
C GLY A 550 -18.24 -39.08 14.52
N THR A 551 -17.59 -38.03 15.03
CA THR A 551 -16.99 -36.98 14.18
C THR A 551 -15.95 -37.55 13.22
N PHE A 552 -15.07 -38.42 13.69
CA PHE A 552 -14.08 -39.11 12.84
C PHE A 552 -14.77 -39.95 11.75
N LEU A 553 -15.75 -40.77 12.13
CA LEU A 553 -16.44 -41.67 11.21
C LEU A 553 -17.33 -40.93 10.20
N ILE A 554 -17.94 -39.79 10.56
CA ILE A 554 -18.66 -38.93 9.61
C ILE A 554 -17.70 -38.42 8.52
N HIS A 555 -16.50 -37.97 8.91
CA HIS A 555 -15.50 -37.53 7.94
C HIS A 555 -15.00 -38.67 7.05
N VAL A 556 -14.86 -39.88 7.60
CA VAL A 556 -14.54 -41.08 6.82
C VAL A 556 -15.65 -41.39 5.82
N ALA A 557 -16.91 -41.42 6.26
CA ALA A 557 -18.07 -41.73 5.42
C ALA A 557 -18.21 -40.73 4.24
N ASN A 558 -18.01 -39.44 4.49
CA ASN A 558 -18.05 -38.39 3.46
C ASN A 558 -16.90 -38.47 2.44
N MET A 559 -15.82 -39.17 2.75
CA MET A 559 -14.62 -39.28 1.88
C MET A 559 -14.48 -40.65 1.21
N CYS A 560 -15.28 -41.64 1.59
CA CYS A 560 -15.25 -42.97 0.99
C CYS A 560 -16.01 -43.00 -0.34
N SER A 561 -15.49 -43.79 -1.27
CA SER A 561 -16.17 -44.17 -2.50
C SER A 561 -16.75 -45.59 -2.38
N SER A 562 -17.55 -46.01 -3.35
CA SER A 562 -18.13 -47.36 -3.43
C SER A 562 -17.07 -48.48 -3.34
N ASN A 563 -15.83 -48.23 -3.74
CA ASN A 563 -14.71 -49.19 -3.66
C ASN A 563 -14.11 -49.32 -2.25
N ASP A 564 -14.44 -48.42 -1.33
CA ASP A 564 -13.85 -48.35 0.01
C ASP A 564 -14.70 -49.03 1.09
N VAL A 565 -15.88 -49.56 0.71
CA VAL A 565 -16.90 -50.09 1.63
C VAL A 565 -16.35 -51.24 2.49
N GLU A 566 -15.60 -52.17 1.90
CA GLU A 566 -15.01 -53.31 2.62
C GLU A 566 -13.94 -52.85 3.63
N SER A 567 -13.09 -51.89 3.23
CA SER A 567 -12.10 -51.31 4.13
C SER A 567 -12.77 -50.55 5.28
N PHE A 568 -13.86 -49.83 5.01
CA PHE A 568 -14.63 -49.11 6.01
C PHE A 568 -15.32 -50.07 7.00
N LEU A 569 -15.86 -51.19 6.51
CA LEU A 569 -16.39 -52.25 7.37
C LEU A 569 -15.32 -52.80 8.33
N MET A 570 -14.11 -53.06 7.82
CA MET A 570 -12.99 -53.53 8.64
C MET A 570 -12.55 -52.50 9.69
N LEU A 571 -12.60 -51.20 9.37
CA LEU A 571 -12.38 -50.13 10.34
C LEU A 571 -13.45 -50.12 11.43
N ALA A 572 -14.74 -50.17 11.07
CA ALA A 572 -15.84 -50.13 12.02
C ALA A 572 -15.79 -51.32 13.01
N LYS A 573 -15.53 -52.54 12.51
CA LYS A 573 -15.33 -53.73 13.35
C LYS A 573 -14.13 -53.57 14.29
N ALA A 574 -13.02 -53.05 13.79
CA ALA A 574 -11.83 -52.88 14.63
C ALA A 574 -11.98 -51.76 15.68
N ILE A 575 -12.80 -50.73 15.43
CA ILE A 575 -13.22 -49.74 16.45
C ILE A 575 -14.08 -50.41 17.52
N GLN A 576 -14.98 -51.31 17.12
CA GLN A 576 -15.85 -52.06 18.01
C GLN A 576 -15.05 -52.93 18.99
N ASP A 577 -14.01 -53.60 18.50
CA ASP A 577 -13.10 -54.42 19.31
C ASP A 577 -12.36 -53.61 20.39
N GLN A 578 -12.11 -52.32 20.15
CA GLN A 578 -11.48 -51.39 21.09
C GLN A 578 -12.47 -50.76 22.09
N ARG A 579 -13.75 -51.18 22.09
CA ARG A 579 -14.84 -50.67 22.96
C ARG A 579 -15.08 -49.16 22.84
N LEU A 580 -14.72 -48.54 21.71
CA LEU A 580 -15.04 -47.14 21.42
C LEU A 580 -16.51 -47.01 20.96
N ARG A 581 -17.18 -45.92 21.36
CA ARG A 581 -18.62 -45.69 21.14
C ARG A 581 -18.88 -44.38 20.41
N LEU A 582 -20.04 -44.27 19.75
CA LEU A 582 -20.52 -43.05 19.07
C LEU A 582 -21.98 -42.74 19.44
N THR A 583 -22.42 -41.49 19.24
CA THR A 583 -23.80 -41.06 19.53
C THR A 583 -24.80 -41.54 18.48
N VAL A 584 -26.07 -41.63 18.89
CA VAL A 584 -27.19 -41.95 17.99
C VAL A 584 -27.23 -41.01 16.78
N ASN A 585 -27.08 -39.70 17.01
CA ASN A 585 -27.10 -38.67 15.97
C ASN A 585 -25.98 -38.88 14.94
N SER A 586 -24.75 -39.14 15.38
CA SER A 586 -23.64 -39.42 14.45
C SER A 586 -23.87 -40.72 13.68
N GLY A 587 -24.39 -41.76 14.34
CA GLY A 587 -24.75 -43.02 13.69
C GLY A 587 -25.75 -42.81 12.54
N ASP A 588 -26.77 -41.98 12.74
CA ASP A 588 -27.77 -41.70 11.71
C ASP A 588 -27.23 -40.82 10.58
N VAL A 589 -26.35 -39.87 10.88
CA VAL A 589 -25.64 -39.07 9.86
C VAL A 589 -24.74 -39.96 9.00
N ILE A 590 -24.00 -40.89 9.61
CA ILE A 590 -23.14 -41.85 8.90
C ILE A 590 -23.98 -42.75 7.99
N LYS A 591 -25.11 -43.29 8.48
CA LYS A 591 -26.03 -44.09 7.65
C LYS A 591 -26.54 -43.31 6.44
N LYS A 592 -26.95 -42.05 6.65
CA LYS A 592 -27.39 -41.17 5.55
C LYS A 592 -26.28 -40.97 4.51
N ALA A 593 -25.04 -40.81 4.94
CA ALA A 593 -23.89 -40.72 4.04
C ALA A 593 -23.62 -42.06 3.30
N CYS A 594 -23.73 -43.20 4.00
CA CYS A 594 -23.53 -44.53 3.41
C CYS A 594 -24.59 -44.91 2.37
N LYS A 595 -25.81 -44.34 2.42
CA LYS A 595 -26.86 -44.56 1.40
C LYS A 595 -26.46 -44.09 -0.01
N ALA A 596 -25.47 -43.19 -0.12
CA ALA A 596 -24.93 -42.74 -1.40
C ALA A 596 -23.87 -43.69 -1.99
N LEU A 597 -23.46 -44.73 -1.25
CA LEU A 597 -22.47 -45.73 -1.67
C LEU A 597 -23.14 -46.97 -2.25
N SER A 598 -22.42 -47.73 -3.10
CA SER A 598 -22.87 -49.00 -3.68
C SER A 598 -21.85 -50.12 -3.41
N GLY A 599 -22.28 -51.30 -2.93
CA GLY A 599 -21.40 -52.45 -2.69
C GLY A 599 -22.06 -53.55 -1.84
N ASP A 600 -21.60 -54.79 -2.00
CA ASP A 600 -22.22 -55.98 -1.37
C ASP A 600 -22.14 -55.96 0.17
N SER A 601 -21.09 -55.36 0.74
CA SER A 601 -20.85 -55.27 2.18
C SER A 601 -21.54 -54.08 2.88
N LEU A 602 -22.43 -53.34 2.20
CA LEU A 602 -23.12 -52.17 2.78
C LEU A 602 -24.02 -52.53 3.95
N LYS A 603 -24.75 -53.64 3.85
CA LYS A 603 -25.62 -54.12 4.94
C LYS A 603 -24.79 -54.48 6.17
N ASP A 604 -23.65 -55.13 5.97
CA ASP A 604 -22.73 -55.48 7.06
C ASP A 604 -22.09 -54.25 7.70
N LEU A 605 -21.82 -53.20 6.91
CA LEU A 605 -21.34 -51.91 7.41
C LEU A 605 -22.40 -51.20 8.25
N GLU A 606 -23.65 -51.16 7.81
CA GLU A 606 -24.75 -50.60 8.60
C GLU A 606 -24.93 -51.35 9.94
N ILE A 607 -24.81 -52.67 9.94
CA ILE A 607 -24.84 -53.48 11.16
C ILE A 607 -23.67 -53.13 12.08
N ALA A 608 -22.45 -53.02 11.55
CA ALA A 608 -21.28 -52.65 12.33
C ALA A 608 -21.40 -51.23 12.93
N ILE A 609 -21.92 -50.26 12.19
CA ILE A 609 -22.17 -48.90 12.70
C ILE A 609 -23.23 -48.90 13.80
N ASN A 610 -24.31 -49.69 13.66
CA ASN A 610 -25.32 -49.84 14.72
C ASN A 610 -24.73 -50.42 16.01
N ALA A 611 -23.78 -51.35 15.90
CA ALA A 611 -23.12 -51.95 17.06
C ALA A 611 -22.16 -50.98 17.81
N LEU A 612 -21.79 -49.87 17.17
CA LEU A 612 -20.96 -48.80 17.77
C LEU A 612 -21.80 -47.74 18.50
N VAL A 613 -23.11 -47.66 18.24
CA VAL A 613 -24.01 -46.69 18.88
C VAL A 613 -24.18 -47.04 20.35
N ASP A 614 -23.95 -46.05 21.23
CA ASP A 614 -24.24 -46.17 22.65
C ASP A 614 -25.49 -45.36 23.01
N PHE A 615 -26.54 -46.05 23.46
CA PHE A 615 -27.82 -45.46 23.85
C PHE A 615 -27.77 -44.73 25.20
N SER A 616 -26.71 -44.92 25.99
CA SER A 616 -26.49 -44.23 27.26
C SER A 616 -25.72 -42.90 27.11
N PHE A 617 -25.17 -42.66 25.91
CA PHE A 617 -24.29 -41.52 25.61
C PHE A 617 -25.10 -40.31 25.12
N ASN A 618 -25.85 -39.70 26.02
CA ASN A 618 -26.51 -38.41 25.78
C ASN A 618 -25.55 -37.28 26.17
N ILE A 619 -24.95 -36.63 25.17
CA ILE A 619 -24.28 -35.34 25.40
C ILE A 619 -25.38 -34.36 25.80
N SER A 620 -25.41 -34.00 27.08
CA SER A 620 -26.20 -32.88 27.60
C SER A 620 -25.58 -31.57 27.12
N GLU A 621 -25.68 -31.29 25.82
CA GLU A 621 -25.56 -29.94 25.32
C GLU A 621 -26.95 -29.30 25.46
N GLU A 622 -27.01 -28.16 26.16
CA GLU A 622 -28.12 -27.21 26.01
C GLU A 622 -28.45 -27.12 24.52
N ILE A 623 -29.68 -27.51 24.16
CA ILE A 623 -30.09 -27.62 22.77
C ILE A 623 -30.02 -26.23 22.12
N ALA A 624 -28.88 -25.92 21.52
CA ALA A 624 -28.78 -24.89 20.49
C ALA A 624 -29.41 -25.48 19.23
N VAL A 625 -30.75 -25.48 19.17
CA VAL A 625 -31.47 -25.77 17.92
C VAL A 625 -30.88 -24.83 16.86
N PRO A 626 -30.31 -25.34 15.76
CA PRO A 626 -29.79 -24.48 14.71
C PRO A 626 -30.96 -23.71 14.09
N HIS A 627 -31.13 -22.46 14.49
CA HIS A 627 -32.22 -21.63 14.01
C HIS A 627 -32.09 -21.40 12.49
N PRO A 628 -33.20 -21.43 11.73
CA PRO A 628 -33.21 -21.08 10.32
C PRO A 628 -32.52 -19.73 10.07
N LYS A 629 -31.74 -19.63 8.99
CA LYS A 629 -31.03 -18.39 8.63
C LYS A 629 -31.94 -17.36 7.94
N ASN A 630 -33.11 -17.79 7.46
CA ASN A 630 -34.03 -16.99 6.66
C ASN A 630 -35.18 -16.46 7.52
N LEU A 631 -35.65 -15.25 7.21
CA LEU A 631 -36.67 -14.54 7.99
C LEU A 631 -38.00 -15.33 8.02
N ASP A 632 -38.47 -15.80 6.86
CA ASP A 632 -39.73 -16.56 6.77
C ASP A 632 -39.64 -17.91 7.52
N GLY A 633 -38.46 -18.53 7.52
CA GLY A 633 -38.20 -19.76 8.27
C GLY A 633 -38.19 -19.55 9.79
N LEU A 634 -37.71 -18.38 10.26
CA LEU A 634 -37.75 -18.03 11.68
C LEU A 634 -39.16 -17.70 12.17
N GLU A 635 -39.98 -17.05 11.33
CA GLU A 635 -41.40 -16.79 11.63
C GLU A 635 -42.18 -18.12 11.74
N CYS A 636 -41.99 -19.04 10.80
CA CYS A 636 -42.60 -20.38 10.86
C CYS A 636 -42.14 -21.15 12.11
N HIS A 637 -40.85 -21.06 12.44
CA HIS A 637 -40.30 -21.73 13.62
C HIS A 637 -40.77 -21.10 14.95
N LEU A 638 -41.07 -19.80 14.98
CA LEU A 638 -41.69 -19.16 16.15
C LEU A 638 -43.09 -19.74 16.41
N ILE A 639 -43.90 -19.88 15.36
CA ILE A 639 -45.25 -20.47 15.44
C ILE A 639 -45.15 -21.92 15.95
N GLU A 640 -44.23 -22.70 15.38
CA GLU A 640 -44.00 -24.09 15.81
C GLU A 640 -43.62 -24.19 17.30
N LEU A 641 -42.73 -23.31 17.78
CA LEU A 641 -42.30 -23.31 19.19
C LEU A 641 -43.43 -22.86 20.13
N GLN A 642 -44.30 -21.94 19.69
CA GLN A 642 -45.47 -21.50 20.44
C GLN A 642 -46.50 -22.63 20.56
N GLU A 643 -46.80 -23.33 19.47
CA GLU A 643 -47.72 -24.48 19.47
C GLU A 643 -47.21 -25.63 20.35
N LYS A 644 -45.89 -25.83 20.40
CA LYS A 644 -45.24 -26.87 21.21
C LYS A 644 -44.93 -26.45 22.65
N ASN A 645 -45.31 -25.25 23.09
CA ASN A 645 -44.97 -24.70 24.42
C ASN A 645 -43.46 -24.77 24.77
N MET A 646 -42.59 -24.52 23.79
CA MET A 646 -41.14 -24.55 23.95
C MET A 646 -40.55 -23.13 24.16
N GLN A 647 -39.27 -23.04 24.53
CA GLN A 647 -38.62 -21.75 24.78
C GLN A 647 -38.49 -20.91 23.49
N THR A 648 -39.15 -19.75 23.45
CA THR A 648 -39.20 -18.86 22.26
C THR A 648 -38.16 -17.74 22.28
N ARG A 649 -37.46 -17.53 23.40
CA ARG A 649 -36.53 -16.40 23.64
C ARG A 649 -35.48 -16.20 22.54
N GLY A 650 -34.83 -17.28 22.09
CA GLY A 650 -33.77 -17.22 21.08
C GLY A 650 -34.27 -16.77 19.71
N VAL A 651 -35.42 -17.33 19.29
CA VAL A 651 -36.07 -17.02 18.01
C VAL A 651 -36.63 -15.60 18.01
N LEU A 652 -37.33 -15.20 19.08
CA LEU A 652 -37.85 -13.83 19.22
C LEU A 652 -36.73 -12.79 19.17
N ARG A 653 -35.61 -13.02 19.89
CA ARG A 653 -34.44 -12.14 19.82
C ARG A 653 -33.90 -12.01 18.39
N LYS A 654 -33.78 -13.13 17.67
CA LYS A 654 -33.28 -13.16 16.29
C LYS A 654 -34.22 -12.43 15.33
N LEU A 655 -35.53 -12.67 15.45
CA LEU A 655 -36.56 -12.00 14.66
C LEU A 655 -36.57 -10.49 14.89
N ILE A 656 -36.50 -10.04 16.14
CA ILE A 656 -36.41 -8.61 16.49
C ILE A 656 -35.17 -7.99 15.82
N GLN A 657 -34.01 -8.63 15.90
CA GLN A 657 -32.79 -8.11 15.27
C GLN A 657 -32.90 -8.05 13.73
N MET A 658 -33.50 -9.06 13.11
CA MET A 658 -33.65 -9.11 11.64
C MET A 658 -34.70 -8.12 11.12
N HIS A 659 -35.83 -7.97 11.81
CA HIS A 659 -36.83 -6.97 11.47
C HIS A 659 -36.32 -5.55 11.72
N ALA A 660 -35.57 -5.33 12.81
CA ALA A 660 -34.91 -4.07 13.08
C ALA A 660 -33.92 -3.68 11.97
N ALA A 661 -33.10 -4.62 11.51
CA ALA A 661 -32.14 -4.37 10.42
C ALA A 661 -32.82 -4.05 9.07
N LYS A 662 -34.06 -4.51 8.86
CA LYS A 662 -34.85 -4.22 7.66
C LYS A 662 -35.71 -2.95 7.78
N GLY A 663 -35.79 -2.34 8.97
CA GLY A 663 -36.63 -1.16 9.22
C GLY A 663 -38.13 -1.47 9.42
N ASN A 664 -38.50 -2.72 9.72
CA ASN A 664 -39.89 -3.12 9.92
C ASN A 664 -40.37 -2.75 11.34
N ALA A 665 -40.55 -1.46 11.62
CA ALA A 665 -40.86 -0.93 12.95
C ALA A 665 -42.13 -1.55 13.60
N GLN A 666 -43.20 -1.71 12.82
CA GLN A 666 -44.47 -2.24 13.34
C GLN A 666 -44.34 -3.70 13.80
N ARG A 667 -43.73 -4.56 12.97
CA ARG A 667 -43.51 -5.97 13.32
C ARG A 667 -42.52 -6.12 14.48
N ALA A 668 -41.49 -5.28 14.54
CA ALA A 668 -40.56 -5.24 15.68
C ALA A 668 -41.29 -4.89 16.99
N LYS A 669 -42.27 -3.97 16.96
CA LYS A 669 -43.10 -3.60 18.11
C LYS A 669 -43.99 -4.75 18.59
N GLU A 670 -44.61 -5.49 17.68
CA GLU A 670 -45.40 -6.70 18.00
C GLU A 670 -44.54 -7.78 18.65
N LEU A 671 -43.37 -8.08 18.06
CA LEU A 671 -42.43 -9.07 18.58
C LEU A 671 -41.87 -8.66 19.95
N ARG A 672 -41.63 -7.35 20.16
CA ARG A 672 -41.24 -6.79 21.46
C ARG A 672 -42.31 -7.02 22.52
N LYS A 673 -43.58 -6.75 22.19
CA LYS A 673 -44.71 -7.00 23.11
C LYS A 673 -44.78 -8.48 23.49
N HIS A 674 -44.70 -9.38 22.51
CA HIS A 674 -44.69 -10.82 22.76
C HIS A 674 -43.50 -11.26 23.63
N PHE A 675 -42.33 -10.65 23.43
CA PHE A 675 -41.13 -10.90 24.23
C PHE A 675 -41.32 -10.49 25.71
N LEU A 676 -41.95 -9.35 25.96
CA LEU A 676 -42.26 -8.85 27.30
C LEU A 676 -43.39 -9.65 27.97
N ASP A 677 -44.46 -9.96 27.24
CA ASP A 677 -45.60 -10.75 27.72
C ASP A 677 -45.16 -12.19 28.11
N SER A 678 -44.11 -12.71 27.47
CA SER A 678 -43.46 -13.98 27.82
C SER A 678 -42.56 -13.91 29.08
N GLY A 679 -42.48 -12.74 29.74
CA GLY A 679 -41.67 -12.52 30.94
C GLY A 679 -40.17 -12.37 30.70
N TYR A 680 -39.72 -12.09 29.46
CA TYR A 680 -38.30 -11.97 29.14
C TYR A 680 -37.78 -10.54 29.33
N GLU A 681 -36.59 -10.42 29.94
CA GLU A 681 -35.91 -9.13 30.10
C GLU A 681 -35.17 -8.69 28.84
N GLU A 682 -35.35 -7.42 28.49
CA GLU A 682 -34.69 -6.80 27.35
C GLU A 682 -33.23 -6.42 27.66
N SER A 683 -32.29 -7.00 26.92
CA SER A 683 -30.90 -6.56 26.97
C SER A 683 -30.68 -5.22 26.26
N ALA A 684 -29.64 -4.48 26.65
CA ALA A 684 -29.25 -3.20 26.02
C ALA A 684 -29.09 -3.31 24.49
N GLY A 685 -28.57 -4.43 23.97
CA GLY A 685 -28.43 -4.67 22.54
C GLY A 685 -29.76 -4.87 21.80
N ILE A 686 -30.77 -5.45 22.45
CA ILE A 686 -32.13 -5.58 21.89
C ILE A 686 -32.79 -4.21 21.84
N LYS A 687 -32.74 -3.44 22.93
CA LYS A 687 -33.25 -2.06 22.99
C LYS A 687 -32.61 -1.17 21.93
N SER A 688 -31.30 -1.23 21.76
CA SER A 688 -30.56 -0.52 20.71
C SER A 688 -30.99 -0.91 19.28
N SER A 689 -31.34 -2.19 19.06
CA SER A 689 -31.80 -2.66 17.75
C SER A 689 -33.22 -2.17 17.46
N ILE A 690 -34.13 -2.25 18.43
CA ILE A 690 -35.51 -1.75 18.30
C ILE A 690 -35.51 -0.23 18.09
N MET A 691 -34.68 0.50 18.84
CA MET A 691 -34.46 1.94 18.66
C MET A 691 -34.06 2.26 17.21
N HIS A 692 -33.13 1.50 16.62
CA HIS A 692 -32.75 1.69 15.22
C HIS A 692 -33.90 1.43 14.24
N SER A 693 -34.77 0.46 14.54
CA SER A 693 -35.99 0.24 13.77
C SER A 693 -36.96 1.42 13.81
N TYR A 694 -37.13 2.06 14.97
CA TYR A 694 -37.97 3.27 15.12
C TYR A 694 -37.36 4.48 14.41
N ILE A 695 -36.02 4.62 14.44
CA ILE A 695 -35.32 5.66 13.68
C ILE A 695 -35.61 5.51 12.18
N LEU A 696 -35.50 4.29 11.63
CA LEU A 696 -35.82 4.02 10.22
C LEU A 696 -37.31 4.20 9.89
N GLY A 697 -38.20 3.96 10.87
CA GLY A 697 -39.64 4.18 10.74
C GLY A 697 -40.10 5.63 10.96
N GLY A 698 -39.19 6.56 11.25
CA GLY A 698 -39.52 7.97 11.53
C GLY A 698 -40.20 8.23 12.87
N GLN A 699 -40.22 7.25 13.78
CA GLN A 699 -40.85 7.32 15.10
C GLN A 699 -39.88 7.92 16.12
N LEU A 700 -39.83 9.24 16.20
CA LEU A 700 -38.83 9.98 16.98
C LEU A 700 -39.00 9.80 18.50
N ASP A 701 -40.23 9.89 19.00
CA ASP A 701 -40.49 9.90 20.44
C ASP A 701 -40.18 8.53 21.07
N GLU A 702 -40.61 7.43 20.42
CA GLU A 702 -40.30 6.08 20.87
C GLU A 702 -38.80 5.75 20.78
N ALA A 703 -38.09 6.29 19.78
CA ALA A 703 -36.64 6.14 19.68
C ALA A 703 -35.91 6.88 20.80
N MET A 704 -36.35 8.09 21.14
CA MET A 704 -35.77 8.91 22.21
C MET A 704 -36.03 8.35 23.61
N GLU A 705 -37.23 7.79 23.85
CA GLU A 705 -37.55 7.10 25.10
C GLU A 705 -36.60 5.90 25.32
N LEU A 706 -36.41 5.06 24.30
CA LEU A 706 -35.47 3.94 24.34
C LEU A 706 -34.03 4.38 24.54
N TYR A 707 -33.60 5.47 23.89
CA TYR A 707 -32.27 6.03 24.07
C TYR A 707 -32.02 6.43 25.54
N ARG A 708 -32.96 7.15 26.15
CA ARG A 708 -32.88 7.57 27.57
C ARG A 708 -32.89 6.36 28.49
N GLU A 709 -33.75 5.38 28.23
CA GLU A 709 -33.84 4.16 29.03
C GLU A 709 -32.53 3.36 29.01
N VAL A 710 -31.91 3.19 27.84
CA VAL A 710 -30.61 2.51 27.71
C VAL A 710 -29.53 3.25 28.49
N LYS A 711 -29.50 4.59 28.45
CA LYS A 711 -28.48 5.38 29.16
C LYS A 711 -28.65 5.37 30.68
N ILE A 712 -29.89 5.37 31.18
CA ILE A 712 -30.17 5.32 32.62
C ILE A 712 -29.89 3.92 33.18
N LYS A 713 -30.34 2.86 32.49
CA LYS A 713 -30.23 1.48 33.00
C LYS A 713 -28.87 0.82 32.69
N HIS A 714 -28.17 1.28 31.65
CA HIS A 714 -26.90 0.69 31.18
C HIS A 714 -25.91 1.79 30.80
N SER A 715 -25.38 2.54 31.78
CA SER A 715 -24.43 3.63 31.58
C SER A 715 -23.18 3.23 30.80
N ASP A 716 -22.73 1.99 30.97
CA ASP A 716 -21.48 1.46 30.39
C ASP A 716 -21.68 0.90 28.97
N PHE A 717 -22.91 0.89 28.45
CA PHE A 717 -23.22 0.36 27.13
C PHE A 717 -22.84 1.36 26.02
N ASN A 718 -21.87 0.98 25.20
CA ASN A 718 -21.48 1.74 24.01
C ASN A 718 -22.40 1.41 22.83
N MET A 719 -23.12 2.42 22.33
CA MET A 719 -23.95 2.27 21.13
C MET A 719 -23.13 2.25 19.85
N ASP A 720 -23.63 1.52 18.86
CA ASP A 720 -23.03 1.49 17.52
C ASP A 720 -23.08 2.87 16.86
N SER A 721 -21.99 3.23 16.18
CA SER A 721 -21.81 4.58 15.64
C SER A 721 -22.85 5.00 14.62
N PHE A 722 -23.30 4.08 13.77
CA PHE A 722 -24.32 4.40 12.76
C PHE A 722 -25.69 4.69 13.39
N LYS A 723 -26.04 4.05 14.51
CA LYS A 723 -27.37 4.18 15.14
C LYS A 723 -27.57 5.56 15.77
N PHE A 724 -26.57 6.08 16.47
CA PHE A 724 -26.68 7.43 17.04
C PHE A 724 -26.57 8.52 15.97
N ILE A 725 -25.78 8.30 14.89
CA ILE A 725 -25.74 9.25 13.75
C ILE A 725 -27.11 9.34 13.08
N ASP A 726 -27.77 8.20 12.86
CA ASP A 726 -29.11 8.15 12.26
C ASP A 726 -30.16 8.79 13.20
N LEU A 727 -30.04 8.62 14.52
CA LEU A 727 -30.89 9.30 15.51
C LEU A 727 -30.73 10.82 15.46
N VAL A 728 -29.49 11.31 15.43
CA VAL A 728 -29.20 12.75 15.35
C VAL A 728 -29.71 13.33 14.04
N LYS A 729 -29.59 12.61 12.92
CA LYS A 729 -30.18 13.01 11.64
C LYS A 729 -31.70 13.17 11.77
N LEU A 730 -32.40 12.18 12.35
CA LEU A 730 -33.84 12.25 12.56
C LEU A 730 -34.25 13.42 13.47
N LEU A 731 -33.46 13.74 14.50
CA LEU A 731 -33.68 14.91 15.37
C LEU A 731 -33.54 16.23 14.59
N ILE A 732 -32.56 16.36 13.71
CA ILE A 732 -32.35 17.55 12.87
C ILE A 732 -33.48 17.70 11.85
N ASP A 733 -33.93 16.59 11.24
CA ASP A 733 -35.07 16.58 10.32
C ASP A 733 -36.37 17.05 11.01
N ASN A 734 -36.49 16.85 12.33
CA ASN A 734 -37.61 17.31 13.18
C ASN A 734 -37.32 18.61 13.97
N ASP A 735 -36.40 19.46 13.50
CA ASP A 735 -36.09 20.78 14.10
C ASP A 735 -35.53 20.78 15.53
N ARG A 736 -35.01 19.64 16.01
CA ARG A 736 -34.41 19.48 17.36
C ARG A 736 -32.88 19.40 17.31
N PHE A 737 -32.25 20.45 16.77
CA PHE A 737 -30.79 20.50 16.57
C PHE A 737 -29.99 20.40 17.88
N ASP A 738 -30.36 21.17 18.91
CA ASP A 738 -29.58 21.24 20.15
C ASP A 738 -29.53 19.90 20.89
N GLU A 739 -30.66 19.19 20.95
CA GLU A 739 -30.72 17.84 21.53
C GLU A 739 -29.89 16.84 20.71
N GLY A 740 -29.97 16.90 19.37
CA GLY A 740 -29.13 16.09 18.49
C GLY A 740 -27.64 16.38 18.65
N PHE A 741 -27.26 17.65 18.80
CA PHE A 741 -25.87 18.06 18.98
C PHE A 741 -25.28 17.57 20.30
N VAL A 742 -26.06 17.65 21.39
CA VAL A 742 -25.66 17.12 22.71
C VAL A 742 -25.46 15.61 22.65
N ILE A 743 -26.40 14.87 22.05
CA ILE A 743 -26.28 13.41 21.89
C ILE A 743 -25.03 13.04 21.09
N LEU A 744 -24.78 13.76 20.00
CA LEU A 744 -23.60 13.55 19.19
C LEU A 744 -22.32 13.78 20.02
N GLN A 745 -22.25 14.85 20.81
CA GLN A 745 -21.10 15.16 21.66
C GLN A 745 -20.88 14.13 22.77
N THR A 746 -21.95 13.60 23.38
CA THR A 746 -21.85 12.61 24.46
C THR A 746 -21.39 11.24 23.95
N GLU A 747 -21.97 10.74 22.85
CA GLU A 747 -21.66 9.40 22.35
C GLU A 747 -20.26 9.32 21.73
N ILE A 748 -19.76 10.42 21.17
CA ILE A 748 -18.43 10.50 20.56
C ILE A 748 -17.30 10.43 21.59
N ARG A 749 -17.52 10.84 22.84
CA ARG A 749 -16.51 10.80 23.91
C ARG A 749 -16.19 9.37 24.38
N ASN A 750 -17.03 8.39 24.05
CA ASN A 750 -16.77 6.98 24.36
C ASN A 750 -15.84 6.36 23.29
N PRO A 751 -14.90 5.47 23.65
CA PRO A 751 -13.90 4.95 22.71
C PRO A 751 -14.54 4.05 21.64
N ILE A 752 -14.87 4.63 20.48
CA ILE A 752 -15.49 3.93 19.35
C ILE A 752 -14.45 3.04 18.65
N THR A 753 -14.72 1.72 18.62
CA THR A 753 -13.96 0.77 17.79
C THR A 753 -14.47 0.84 16.35
N ILE A 754 -13.88 1.68 15.51
CA ILE A 754 -14.32 1.88 14.11
C ILE A 754 -14.09 0.58 13.31
N ARG A 755 -15.16 -0.17 13.02
CA ARG A 755 -15.10 -1.40 12.22
C ARG A 755 -15.50 -1.24 10.74
N ASP A 756 -16.20 -0.17 10.34
CA ASP A 756 -16.61 0.05 8.93
C ASP A 756 -16.61 1.51 8.50
N THR A 757 -15.67 1.91 7.63
CA THR A 757 -15.45 3.32 7.26
C THR A 757 -16.43 3.88 6.23
N LYS A 758 -16.95 3.06 5.30
CA LYS A 758 -17.78 3.56 4.18
C LYS A 758 -19.24 3.84 4.53
N VAL A 759 -19.84 3.00 5.38
CA VAL A 759 -21.24 3.17 5.82
C VAL A 759 -21.35 4.40 6.73
N ILE A 760 -20.39 4.57 7.64
CA ILE A 760 -20.32 5.73 8.52
C ILE A 760 -20.07 7.01 7.70
N GLU A 761 -19.20 6.99 6.68
CA GLU A 761 -19.01 8.15 5.78
C GLU A 761 -20.32 8.54 5.06
N ARG A 762 -21.12 7.55 4.61
CA ARG A 762 -22.45 7.81 4.03
C ARG A 762 -23.37 8.47 5.05
N ASN A 763 -23.48 7.92 6.26
CA ASN A 763 -24.38 8.45 7.29
C ASN A 763 -23.93 9.83 7.79
N CYS A 764 -22.62 10.06 7.96
CA CYS A 764 -22.03 11.39 8.23
C CYS A 764 -22.42 12.41 7.14
N ARG A 765 -22.34 12.02 5.87
CA ARG A 765 -22.70 12.89 4.74
C ARG A 765 -24.19 13.20 4.70
N GLU A 766 -25.03 12.20 4.98
CA GLU A 766 -26.48 12.37 5.08
C GLU A 766 -26.86 13.29 6.25
N LEU A 767 -26.21 13.14 7.40
CA LEU A 767 -26.36 14.01 8.56
C LEU A 767 -26.01 15.47 8.21
N LEU A 768 -24.87 15.71 7.55
CA LEU A 768 -24.51 17.06 7.10
C LEU A 768 -25.53 17.61 6.11
N SER A 769 -26.08 16.78 5.22
CA SER A 769 -27.11 17.23 4.26
C SER A 769 -28.47 17.55 4.87
N ALA A 770 -28.75 17.06 6.09
CA ALA A 770 -29.97 17.35 6.84
C ALA A 770 -29.92 18.73 7.54
N CYS A 771 -28.73 19.29 7.77
CA CYS A 771 -28.58 20.60 8.40
C CYS A 771 -29.25 21.71 7.57
N LYS A 772 -30.04 22.57 8.22
CA LYS A 772 -30.78 23.66 7.56
C LYS A 772 -29.92 24.92 7.38
N THR A 773 -28.98 25.18 8.29
CA THR A 773 -28.11 26.38 8.24
C THR A 773 -26.62 26.02 8.13
N ALA A 774 -25.84 26.94 7.54
CA ALA A 774 -24.39 26.76 7.38
C ALA A 774 -23.65 26.65 8.73
N ASP A 775 -24.09 27.43 9.74
CA ASP A 775 -23.53 27.38 11.10
C ASP A 775 -23.76 26.01 11.78
N GLN A 776 -24.96 25.45 11.66
CA GLN A 776 -25.26 24.09 12.15
C GLN A 776 -24.36 23.05 11.47
N MET A 777 -24.18 23.17 10.16
CA MET A 777 -23.35 22.26 9.38
C MET A 777 -21.86 22.36 9.75
N ASP A 778 -21.34 23.57 9.93
CA ASP A 778 -19.95 23.81 10.36
C ASP A 778 -19.70 23.28 11.78
N LYS A 779 -20.65 23.47 12.71
CA LYS A 779 -20.58 22.93 14.09
C LYS A 779 -20.50 21.40 14.09
N ILE A 780 -21.39 20.73 13.34
CA ILE A 780 -21.38 19.27 13.23
C ILE A 780 -20.10 18.80 12.51
N PHE A 781 -19.68 19.45 11.43
CA PHE A 781 -18.48 19.09 10.70
C PHE A 781 -17.21 19.18 11.55
N LYS A 782 -17.04 20.27 12.32
CA LYS A 782 -15.93 20.41 13.28
C LYS A 782 -15.92 19.27 14.29
N LEU A 783 -17.08 18.96 14.88
CA LEU A 783 -17.21 17.92 15.89
C LEU A 783 -16.92 16.52 15.33
N LEU A 784 -17.36 16.21 14.10
CA LEU A 784 -17.07 14.95 13.42
C LEU A 784 -15.59 14.80 13.04
N THR A 785 -14.92 15.90 12.67
CA THR A 785 -13.53 15.91 12.22
C THR A 785 -12.53 15.92 13.38
N GLU A 786 -12.75 16.74 14.41
CA GLU A 786 -11.92 16.80 15.62
C GLU A 786 -11.88 15.44 16.34
N ASN A 787 -13.02 14.75 16.42
CA ASN A 787 -13.13 13.45 17.06
C ASN A 787 -12.86 12.26 16.14
N ARG A 788 -12.46 12.49 14.88
CA ARG A 788 -12.01 11.47 13.91
C ARG A 788 -13.05 10.37 13.58
N LEU A 789 -14.35 10.69 13.64
CA LEU A 789 -15.42 9.78 13.21
C LEU A 789 -15.39 9.48 11.71
N CYS A 790 -15.10 10.50 10.90
CA CYS A 790 -15.10 10.45 9.45
C CYS A 790 -13.84 11.13 8.89
N LYS A 791 -13.26 10.61 7.80
CA LYS A 791 -12.11 11.24 7.12
C LYS A 791 -12.60 12.42 6.28
N VAL A 792 -11.82 13.49 6.22
CA VAL A 792 -12.10 14.61 5.30
C VAL A 792 -11.91 14.10 3.87
N SER A 793 -12.98 14.10 3.08
CA SER A 793 -13.02 13.68 1.69
C SER A 793 -13.82 14.68 0.86
N ASN A 794 -13.65 14.70 -0.46
CA ASN A 794 -14.49 15.52 -1.36
C ASN A 794 -15.99 15.25 -1.18
N ALA A 795 -16.37 14.03 -0.75
CA ALA A 795 -17.77 13.67 -0.49
C ALA A 795 -18.30 14.27 0.82
N MET A 796 -17.45 14.39 1.84
CA MET A 796 -17.77 15.01 3.14
C MET A 796 -17.77 16.53 3.10
N LEU A 797 -16.89 17.13 2.29
CA LEU A 797 -16.79 18.58 2.12
C LEU A 797 -17.86 19.14 1.17
N GLY A 798 -18.44 18.30 0.31
CA GLY A 798 -19.45 18.72 -0.67
C GLY A 798 -20.69 19.40 -0.06
N PRO A 799 -21.34 18.84 0.98
CA PRO A 799 -22.49 19.49 1.64
C PRO A 799 -22.24 20.93 2.10
N LEU A 800 -21.03 21.23 2.60
CA LEU A 800 -20.64 22.57 3.09
C LEU A 800 -20.66 23.63 1.98
N ILE A 801 -20.42 23.25 0.73
CA ILE A 801 -20.53 24.17 -0.42
C ILE A 801 -21.95 24.18 -0.96
N ARG A 802 -22.59 23.00 -1.00
CA ARG A 802 -23.95 22.86 -1.55
C ARG A 802 -24.99 23.68 -0.80
N ILE A 803 -24.84 23.91 0.51
CA ILE A 803 -25.77 24.75 1.27
C ILE A 803 -25.80 26.19 0.76
N HIS A 804 -24.63 26.79 0.49
CA HIS A 804 -24.53 28.15 -0.07
C HIS A 804 -24.98 28.20 -1.54
N LEU A 805 -24.74 27.13 -2.31
CA LEU A 805 -25.27 27.02 -3.68
C LEU A 805 -26.81 26.94 -3.70
N LYS A 806 -27.43 26.24 -2.75
CA LYS A 806 -28.89 26.15 -2.62
C LYS A 806 -29.51 27.48 -2.14
N SER A 807 -28.81 28.25 -1.32
CA SER A 807 -29.24 29.58 -0.90
C SER A 807 -28.95 30.67 -1.93
N ALA A 808 -28.45 30.31 -3.13
CA ALA A 808 -28.04 31.22 -4.21
C ALA A 808 -26.93 32.23 -3.83
N ASN A 809 -26.20 31.99 -2.74
CA ASN A 809 -25.08 32.84 -2.30
C ASN A 809 -23.76 32.36 -2.92
N ILE A 810 -23.48 32.80 -4.15
CA ILE A 810 -22.29 32.34 -4.90
C ILE A 810 -20.99 32.86 -4.27
N ASP A 811 -20.96 34.10 -3.76
CA ASP A 811 -19.78 34.68 -3.09
C ASP A 811 -19.31 33.83 -1.90
N GLU A 812 -20.25 33.45 -1.03
CA GLU A 812 -19.96 32.61 0.14
C GLU A 812 -19.56 31.19 -0.29
N ALA A 813 -20.20 30.64 -1.32
CA ALA A 813 -19.84 29.32 -1.86
C ALA A 813 -18.39 29.30 -2.40
N VAL A 814 -17.98 30.36 -3.10
CA VAL A 814 -16.60 30.52 -3.60
C VAL A 814 -15.62 30.72 -2.45
N ALA A 815 -15.94 31.59 -1.47
CA ALA A 815 -15.09 31.81 -0.31
C ALA A 815 -14.89 30.51 0.49
N LYS A 816 -15.97 29.75 0.72
CA LYS A 816 -15.91 28.46 1.42
C LYS A 816 -15.15 27.42 0.61
N TYR A 817 -15.30 27.38 -0.71
CA TYR A 817 -14.52 26.49 -1.58
C TYR A 817 -13.01 26.77 -1.48
N ILE A 818 -12.61 28.05 -1.50
CA ILE A 818 -11.21 28.46 -1.35
C ILE A 818 -10.68 28.04 0.01
N GLU A 819 -11.38 28.36 1.10
CA GLU A 819 -11.01 27.97 2.47
C GLU A 819 -10.78 26.44 2.58
N LEU A 820 -11.72 25.65 2.06
CA LEU A 820 -11.64 24.18 2.09
C LEU A 820 -10.50 23.64 1.21
N SER A 821 -10.25 24.26 0.06
CA SER A 821 -9.17 23.86 -0.86
C SER A 821 -7.78 24.15 -0.28
N GLU A 822 -7.59 25.29 0.39
CA GLU A 822 -6.33 25.67 1.01
C GLU A 822 -6.03 24.80 2.23
N LYS A 823 -7.03 24.60 3.09
CA LYS A 823 -6.93 23.86 4.36
C LYS A 823 -6.83 22.35 4.20
N HIS A 824 -7.59 21.77 3.27
CA HIS A 824 -7.70 20.31 3.13
C HIS A 824 -7.12 19.75 1.83
N LYS A 825 -6.58 20.60 0.93
CA LYS A 825 -6.03 20.19 -0.38
C LYS A 825 -7.01 19.32 -1.18
N CYS A 826 -8.28 19.69 -1.14
CA CYS A 826 -9.40 18.99 -1.75
C CYS A 826 -10.24 19.99 -2.58
N THR A 827 -10.91 19.51 -3.64
CA THR A 827 -11.73 20.35 -4.55
C THR A 827 -13.17 19.82 -4.60
N PRO A 828 -13.97 20.02 -3.54
CA PRO A 828 -15.30 19.42 -3.43
C PRO A 828 -16.28 20.15 -4.35
N LEU A 829 -17.13 19.41 -5.07
CA LEU A 829 -18.15 19.98 -5.97
C LEU A 829 -17.62 20.96 -7.04
N GLN A 830 -16.34 20.87 -7.43
CA GLN A 830 -15.69 21.77 -8.39
C GLN A 830 -16.56 22.08 -9.62
N VAL A 831 -17.08 21.06 -10.33
CA VAL A 831 -17.89 21.27 -11.54
C VAL A 831 -19.25 21.91 -11.22
N GLU A 832 -19.87 21.58 -10.08
CA GLU A 832 -21.15 22.17 -9.68
C GLU A 832 -21.00 23.66 -9.36
N LEU A 833 -19.93 24.04 -8.65
CA LEU A 833 -19.58 25.43 -8.37
C LEU A 833 -19.20 26.19 -9.65
N LEU A 834 -18.34 25.62 -10.50
CA LEU A 834 -17.96 26.26 -11.77
C LEU A 834 -19.17 26.48 -12.68
N ARG A 835 -20.14 25.56 -12.70
CA ARG A 835 -21.40 25.76 -13.44
C ARG A 835 -22.21 26.94 -12.91
N ALA A 836 -22.32 27.06 -11.59
CA ALA A 836 -23.05 28.17 -10.95
C ALA A 836 -22.36 29.51 -11.21
N VAL A 837 -21.03 29.58 -11.05
CA VAL A 837 -20.24 30.80 -11.28
C VAL A 837 -20.20 31.19 -12.76
N ALA A 838 -20.11 30.22 -13.68
CA ALA A 838 -20.08 30.52 -15.12
C ALA A 838 -21.43 31.09 -15.64
N ARG A 839 -22.55 30.86 -14.94
CA ARG A 839 -23.87 31.45 -15.28
C ARG A 839 -24.00 32.91 -14.87
N THR A 840 -23.23 33.38 -13.90
CA THR A 840 -23.30 34.76 -13.41
C THR A 840 -22.36 35.72 -14.14
N GLU A 841 -21.60 35.23 -15.13
CA GLU A 841 -20.62 35.99 -15.92
C GLU A 841 -19.54 36.74 -15.10
N ASN A 842 -19.39 36.41 -13.82
CA ASN A 842 -18.41 37.03 -12.93
C ASN A 842 -17.01 36.45 -13.17
N SER A 843 -16.24 37.09 -14.03
CA SER A 843 -14.88 36.69 -14.41
C SER A 843 -13.92 36.59 -13.22
N LEU A 844 -14.07 37.46 -12.22
CA LEU A 844 -13.22 37.48 -11.03
C LEU A 844 -13.44 36.26 -10.13
N GLN A 845 -14.69 35.89 -9.88
CA GLN A 845 -15.01 34.70 -9.09
C GLN A 845 -14.59 33.41 -9.82
N LEU A 846 -14.80 33.36 -11.14
CA LEU A 846 -14.38 32.24 -11.97
C LEU A 846 -12.87 32.02 -11.88
N GLU A 847 -12.08 33.09 -12.01
CA GLU A 847 -10.63 33.04 -11.89
C GLU A 847 -10.17 32.58 -10.49
N LYS A 848 -10.83 33.05 -9.42
CA LYS A 848 -10.53 32.63 -8.06
C LYS A 848 -10.72 31.12 -7.86
N VAL A 849 -11.82 30.54 -8.35
CA VAL A 849 -12.11 29.09 -8.25
C VAL A 849 -11.09 28.29 -9.08
N LEU A 850 -10.73 28.77 -10.27
CA LEU A 850 -9.74 28.12 -11.11
C LEU A 850 -8.37 28.12 -10.45
N ARG A 851 -7.87 29.26 -9.96
CA ARG A 851 -6.58 29.36 -9.25
C ARG A 851 -6.53 28.44 -8.03
N ALA A 852 -7.59 28.41 -7.23
CA ALA A 852 -7.69 27.52 -6.07
C ALA A 852 -7.63 26.04 -6.48
N THR A 853 -8.22 25.67 -7.61
CA THR A 853 -8.16 24.29 -8.12
C THR A 853 -6.79 23.97 -8.74
N GLU A 854 -6.18 24.90 -9.46
CA GLU A 854 -4.85 24.77 -10.04
C GLU A 854 -3.79 24.53 -8.97
N ALA A 855 -3.89 25.23 -7.84
CA ALA A 855 -3.01 25.05 -6.69
C ALA A 855 -3.06 23.63 -6.08
N VAL A 856 -4.16 22.89 -6.28
CA VAL A 856 -4.34 21.53 -5.72
C VAL A 856 -4.06 20.43 -6.74
N HIS A 857 -4.55 20.56 -7.98
CA HIS A 857 -4.52 19.48 -8.98
C HIS A 857 -3.76 19.82 -10.27
N GLY A 858 -3.23 21.04 -10.39
CA GLY A 858 -2.57 21.54 -11.59
C GLY A 858 -3.55 22.09 -12.63
N THR A 859 -2.98 22.77 -13.63
CA THR A 859 -3.69 23.49 -14.70
C THR A 859 -4.63 22.58 -15.50
N VAL A 860 -4.18 21.40 -15.90
CA VAL A 860 -4.95 20.48 -16.75
C VAL A 860 -6.28 20.05 -16.11
N VAL A 861 -6.31 19.76 -14.81
CA VAL A 861 -7.53 19.32 -14.10
C VAL A 861 -8.49 20.50 -13.84
N SER A 862 -7.93 21.67 -13.52
CA SER A 862 -8.72 22.89 -13.39
C SER A 862 -9.44 23.25 -14.69
N GLN A 863 -8.70 23.24 -15.80
CA GLN A 863 -9.24 23.49 -17.13
C GLN A 863 -10.27 22.43 -17.52
N SER A 864 -10.01 21.14 -17.29
CA SER A 864 -11.01 20.08 -17.53
C SER A 864 -12.33 20.30 -16.78
N GLY A 865 -12.26 20.76 -15.53
CA GLY A 865 -13.43 21.15 -14.75
C GLY A 865 -14.20 22.33 -15.36
N LEU A 866 -13.49 23.34 -15.86
CA LEU A 866 -14.06 24.49 -16.56
C LEU A 866 -14.76 24.07 -17.85
N PHE A 867 -14.12 23.25 -18.68
CA PHE A 867 -14.72 22.73 -19.91
C PHE A 867 -15.99 21.95 -19.64
N ALA A 868 -15.97 21.07 -18.63
CA ALA A 868 -17.16 20.33 -18.23
C ALA A 868 -18.30 21.27 -17.80
N ALA A 869 -17.98 22.33 -17.04
CA ALA A 869 -18.98 23.30 -16.61
C ALA A 869 -19.56 24.14 -17.76
N LEU A 870 -18.72 24.63 -18.66
CA LEU A 870 -19.13 25.42 -19.84
C LEU A 870 -19.97 24.59 -20.82
N ALA A 871 -19.58 23.33 -21.05
CA ALA A 871 -20.34 22.40 -21.87
C ALA A 871 -21.71 22.08 -21.24
N GLU A 872 -21.76 21.80 -19.94
CA GLU A 872 -23.02 21.55 -19.22
C GLU A 872 -23.93 22.80 -19.15
N ASN A 873 -23.40 24.01 -19.32
CA ASN A 873 -24.16 25.25 -19.41
C ASN A 873 -24.57 25.64 -20.83
N GLY A 874 -24.11 24.94 -21.87
CA GLY A 874 -24.39 25.28 -23.27
C GLY A 874 -23.68 26.55 -23.78
N GLN A 875 -22.61 27.00 -23.11
CA GLN A 875 -21.90 28.24 -23.46
C GLN A 875 -20.86 28.01 -24.56
N GLU A 876 -21.31 27.75 -25.80
CA GLU A 876 -20.48 27.33 -26.93
C GLU A 876 -19.35 28.34 -27.27
N ASN A 877 -19.63 29.64 -27.22
CA ASN A 877 -18.65 30.68 -27.55
C ASN A 877 -17.52 30.77 -26.51
N ALA A 878 -17.85 30.64 -25.22
CA ALA A 878 -16.87 30.62 -24.14
C ALA A 878 -16.02 29.34 -24.19
N LEU A 879 -16.67 28.19 -24.48
CA LEU A 879 -16.03 26.89 -24.68
C LEU A 879 -15.02 26.94 -25.84
N ARG A 880 -15.41 27.54 -26.99
CA ARG A 880 -14.52 27.69 -28.15
C ARG A 880 -13.28 28.55 -27.82
N LYS A 881 -13.46 29.66 -27.11
CA LYS A 881 -12.34 30.52 -26.68
C LYS A 881 -11.38 29.77 -25.76
N THR A 882 -11.89 28.99 -24.80
CA THR A 882 -11.04 28.22 -23.88
C THR A 882 -10.32 27.06 -24.57
N LEU A 883 -10.95 26.42 -25.57
CA LEU A 883 -10.34 25.36 -26.38
C LEU A 883 -9.17 25.88 -27.24
N LEU A 884 -9.31 27.08 -27.81
CA LEU A 884 -8.26 27.71 -28.64
C LEU A 884 -7.00 28.08 -27.85
N ILE A 885 -7.14 28.42 -26.57
CA ILE A 885 -6.02 28.85 -25.72
C ILE A 885 -5.18 27.67 -25.22
N ASN A 886 -5.76 26.47 -25.11
CA ASN A 886 -5.15 25.33 -24.41
C ASN A 886 -4.91 24.13 -25.34
N SER A 887 -3.83 24.15 -26.10
CA SER A 887 -3.46 23.16 -27.12
C SER A 887 -2.57 22.01 -26.62
N SER A 888 -2.87 21.40 -25.46
CA SER A 888 -2.04 20.28 -24.93
C SER A 888 -2.61 18.88 -25.21
N VAL A 889 -1.73 17.94 -25.59
CA VAL A 889 -2.06 16.54 -25.94
C VAL A 889 -2.67 15.76 -24.76
N GLN A 890 -2.36 16.13 -23.51
CA GLN A 890 -2.88 15.47 -22.29
C GLN A 890 -4.38 15.72 -22.07
N PHE A 891 -4.96 16.71 -22.74
CA PHE A 891 -6.37 17.10 -22.57
C PHE A 891 -7.36 16.09 -23.18
N GLN A 892 -7.00 15.45 -24.31
CA GLN A 892 -7.89 14.53 -25.04
C GLN A 892 -8.31 13.31 -24.21
N GLY A 893 -7.39 12.73 -23.44
CA GLY A 893 -7.68 11.55 -22.61
C GLY A 893 -8.67 11.82 -21.47
N LEU A 894 -8.66 13.03 -20.91
CA LEU A 894 -9.61 13.45 -19.86
C LEU A 894 -10.98 13.81 -20.46
N LEU A 895 -10.99 14.46 -21.63
CA LEU A 895 -12.22 14.80 -22.34
C LEU A 895 -12.98 13.54 -22.76
N HIS A 896 -12.27 12.52 -23.25
CA HIS A 896 -12.87 11.22 -23.60
C HIS A 896 -13.59 10.60 -22.39
N LYS A 897 -12.91 10.45 -21.25
CA LYS A 897 -13.52 9.91 -20.02
C LYS A 897 -14.72 10.72 -19.54
N ARG A 898 -14.73 12.03 -19.79
CA ARG A 898 -15.86 12.90 -19.45
C ARG A 898 -17.05 12.66 -20.38
N CYS A 899 -16.81 12.48 -21.68
CA CYS A 899 -17.85 12.14 -22.65
C CYS A 899 -18.52 10.81 -22.31
N GLU A 900 -17.74 9.74 -22.06
CA GLU A 900 -18.27 8.44 -21.61
C GLU A 900 -19.17 8.58 -20.38
N ARG A 901 -18.76 9.40 -19.41
CA ARG A 901 -19.56 9.67 -18.20
C ARG A 901 -20.87 10.40 -18.49
N TRP A 902 -20.90 11.31 -19.47
CA TRP A 902 -22.15 11.96 -19.89
C TRP A 902 -23.08 10.98 -20.62
N VAL A 903 -22.51 9.98 -21.34
CA VAL A 903 -23.29 8.88 -21.91
C VAL A 903 -23.95 8.06 -20.80
N ASP A 904 -23.21 7.65 -19.78
CA ASP A 904 -23.76 6.92 -18.61
C ASP A 904 -24.87 7.71 -17.90
N GLN A 905 -24.73 9.03 -17.84
CA GLN A 905 -25.72 9.94 -17.25
C GLN A 905 -26.90 10.26 -18.17
N ARG A 906 -26.86 9.80 -19.44
CA ARG A 906 -27.82 10.13 -20.50
C ARG A 906 -27.98 11.65 -20.72
N ASN A 907 -26.91 12.41 -20.52
CA ASN A 907 -26.94 13.87 -20.64
C ASN A 907 -26.39 14.30 -22.00
N ILE A 908 -27.28 14.73 -22.91
CA ILE A 908 -26.93 15.03 -24.30
C ILE A 908 -26.46 16.47 -24.54
N VAL A 909 -26.95 17.41 -23.73
CA VAL A 909 -26.66 18.86 -23.88
C VAL A 909 -25.17 19.19 -23.90
N PRO A 910 -24.31 18.62 -23.02
CA PRO A 910 -22.88 18.90 -23.02
C PRO A 910 -22.17 18.35 -24.26
N LEU A 911 -22.62 17.21 -24.78
CA LEU A 911 -22.02 16.56 -25.95
C LEU A 911 -22.32 17.36 -27.22
N ILE A 912 -23.56 17.83 -27.39
CA ILE A 912 -23.95 18.69 -28.52
C ILE A 912 -23.22 20.04 -28.45
N SER A 913 -23.19 20.66 -27.27
CA SER A 913 -22.50 21.96 -27.07
C SER A 913 -21.01 21.85 -27.38
N LEU A 914 -20.39 20.72 -27.01
CA LEU A 914 -19.00 20.43 -27.35
C LEU A 914 -18.83 20.21 -28.86
N ALA A 915 -19.70 19.43 -29.51
CA ALA A 915 -19.66 19.20 -30.95
C ALA A 915 -19.77 20.50 -31.76
N ASN A 916 -20.72 21.37 -31.39
CA ASN A 916 -20.94 22.67 -32.03
C ASN A 916 -19.75 23.62 -31.83
N ALA A 917 -19.18 23.67 -30.63
CA ALA A 917 -17.99 24.49 -30.36
C ALA A 917 -16.79 24.04 -31.19
N CYS A 918 -16.65 22.73 -31.42
CA CYS A 918 -15.50 22.10 -32.08
C CYS A 918 -15.62 22.06 -33.61
N SER A 919 -16.83 22.10 -34.18
CA SER A 919 -17.09 22.05 -35.63
C SER A 919 -16.29 23.03 -36.49
N ARG A 920 -15.75 24.11 -35.90
CA ARG A 920 -14.96 25.16 -36.56
C ARG A 920 -13.47 25.14 -36.20
N LEU A 921 -12.98 24.08 -35.55
CA LEU A 921 -11.59 23.91 -35.13
C LEU A 921 -10.90 22.79 -35.94
N PRO A 922 -9.56 22.82 -36.12
CA PRO A 922 -8.83 21.75 -36.81
C PRO A 922 -9.03 20.37 -36.15
N THR A 923 -9.04 19.30 -36.95
CA THR A 923 -9.23 17.90 -36.52
C THR A 923 -8.15 17.38 -35.58
N THR A 924 -7.06 18.12 -35.38
CA THR A 924 -5.96 17.79 -34.45
C THR A 924 -6.34 17.92 -32.98
N PHE A 925 -7.43 18.63 -32.63
CA PHE A 925 -7.78 18.95 -31.25
C PHE A 925 -8.69 17.91 -30.57
N ILE A 926 -9.69 17.36 -31.26
CA ILE A 926 -10.67 16.41 -30.71
C ILE A 926 -11.00 15.34 -31.75
N ASN A 927 -11.09 14.08 -31.30
CA ASN A 927 -11.54 12.97 -32.14
C ASN A 927 -13.08 13.05 -32.33
N PHE A 928 -13.50 13.56 -33.49
CA PHE A 928 -14.92 13.73 -33.84
C PHE A 928 -15.67 12.39 -33.96
N ASP A 929 -15.02 11.33 -34.46
CA ASP A 929 -15.65 10.01 -34.58
C ASP A 929 -16.11 9.49 -33.21
N LEU A 930 -15.28 9.69 -32.19
CA LEU A 930 -15.59 9.30 -30.82
C LEU A 930 -16.71 10.17 -30.22
N LEU A 931 -16.66 11.49 -30.43
CA LEU A 931 -17.66 12.42 -29.88
C LEU A 931 -19.05 12.15 -30.48
N TYR A 932 -19.12 12.00 -31.81
CA TYR A 932 -20.35 11.67 -32.50
C TYR A 932 -20.86 10.28 -32.10
N LYS A 933 -19.96 9.30 -31.93
CA LYS A 933 -20.35 8.00 -31.35
C LYS A 933 -21.00 8.16 -29.97
N CYS A 934 -20.43 8.95 -29.06
CA CYS A 934 -21.03 9.18 -27.73
C CYS A 934 -22.43 9.83 -27.82
N ILE A 935 -22.63 10.77 -28.75
CA ILE A 935 -23.96 11.39 -28.99
C ILE A 935 -24.96 10.34 -29.47
N PHE A 936 -24.54 9.52 -30.44
CA PHE A 936 -25.33 8.42 -30.97
C PHE A 936 -25.63 7.33 -29.93
N ASP A 937 -24.69 7.01 -29.05
CA ASP A 937 -24.90 6.07 -27.94
C ASP A 937 -25.95 6.61 -26.95
N VAL A 938 -25.98 7.93 -26.68
CA VAL A 938 -27.04 8.53 -25.85
C VAL A 938 -28.40 8.44 -26.52
N TYR A 939 -28.50 8.81 -27.80
CA TYR A 939 -29.76 8.71 -28.54
C TYR A 939 -30.30 7.27 -28.59
N ASP A 940 -29.44 6.26 -28.75
CA ASP A 940 -29.85 4.85 -28.69
C ASP A 940 -30.31 4.44 -27.28
N LEU A 941 -29.65 4.92 -26.23
CA LEU A 941 -30.03 4.67 -24.83
C LEU A 941 -31.33 5.37 -24.41
N THR A 942 -31.65 6.54 -25.00
CA THR A 942 -32.89 7.28 -24.74
C THR A 942 -34.02 6.94 -25.70
N ASN A 943 -33.76 6.10 -26.73
CA ASN A 943 -34.68 5.81 -27.85
C ASN A 943 -35.13 7.07 -28.63
N ASP A 944 -34.32 8.13 -28.67
CA ASP A 944 -34.64 9.36 -29.39
C ASP A 944 -33.99 9.34 -30.78
N TYR A 945 -34.69 8.70 -31.73
CA TYR A 945 -34.20 8.43 -33.08
C TYR A 945 -34.42 9.60 -34.05
N GLU A 946 -35.42 10.45 -33.82
CA GLU A 946 -35.63 11.68 -34.59
C GLU A 946 -34.54 12.71 -34.27
N GLY A 947 -34.16 12.82 -32.99
CA GLY A 947 -33.00 13.61 -32.55
C GLY A 947 -31.70 13.15 -33.19
N ALA A 948 -31.48 11.84 -33.32
CA ALA A 948 -30.29 11.30 -33.97
C ALA A 948 -30.22 11.64 -35.48
N LEU A 949 -31.34 11.60 -36.19
CA LEU A 949 -31.41 11.94 -37.62
C LEU A 949 -31.19 13.43 -37.86
N THR A 950 -31.88 14.28 -37.08
CA THR A 950 -31.72 15.74 -37.17
C THR A 950 -30.29 16.19 -36.83
N PHE A 951 -29.65 15.55 -35.85
CA PHE A 951 -28.24 15.79 -35.54
C PHE A 951 -27.32 15.37 -36.69
N PHE A 952 -27.53 14.19 -37.29
CA PHE A 952 -26.72 13.70 -38.40
C PHE A 952 -26.82 14.58 -39.65
N ASP A 953 -28.03 15.03 -39.99
CA ASP A 953 -28.27 15.92 -41.13
C ASP A 953 -27.59 17.29 -40.94
N GLY A 954 -27.38 17.71 -39.68
CA GLY A 954 -26.67 18.94 -39.32
C GLY A 954 -25.14 18.85 -39.34
N ILE A 955 -24.54 17.68 -39.55
CA ILE A 955 -23.07 17.51 -39.62
C ILE A 955 -22.58 17.94 -41.02
N PRO A 956 -21.55 18.81 -41.14
CA PRO A 956 -20.94 19.14 -42.44
C PRO A 956 -20.42 17.89 -43.17
N ASP A 957 -20.63 17.81 -44.48
CA ASP A 957 -20.28 16.61 -45.28
C ASP A 957 -18.80 16.22 -45.20
N GLU A 958 -17.91 17.19 -44.99
CA GLU A 958 -16.47 16.97 -44.80
C GLU A 958 -16.11 16.21 -43.49
N LEU A 959 -17.01 16.19 -42.51
CA LEU A 959 -16.83 15.55 -41.20
C LEU A 959 -17.60 14.21 -41.08
N LYS A 960 -18.36 13.82 -42.12
CA LYS A 960 -19.06 12.53 -42.16
C LYS A 960 -18.09 11.42 -42.54
N SER A 961 -17.65 10.64 -41.56
CA SER A 961 -16.80 9.47 -41.79
C SER A 961 -17.61 8.23 -42.17
N ILE A 962 -17.01 7.28 -42.90
CA ILE A 962 -17.61 5.98 -43.26
C ILE A 962 -18.11 5.23 -42.00
N GLN A 963 -17.43 5.43 -40.86
CA GLN A 963 -17.79 4.82 -39.57
C GLN A 963 -19.09 5.40 -39.00
N LEU A 964 -19.37 6.70 -39.22
CA LEU A 964 -20.63 7.34 -38.83
C LEU A 964 -21.81 6.80 -39.63
N ASP A 965 -21.65 6.64 -40.95
CA ASP A 965 -22.68 6.07 -41.83
C ASP A 965 -23.07 4.66 -41.40
N VAL A 966 -22.09 3.80 -41.06
CA VAL A 966 -22.34 2.43 -40.57
C VAL A 966 -23.09 2.44 -39.23
N ASN A 967 -22.79 3.38 -38.32
CA ASN A 967 -23.49 3.50 -37.04
C ASN A 967 -24.94 3.98 -37.22
N LEU A 968 -25.16 4.95 -38.13
CA LEU A 968 -26.50 5.43 -38.48
C LEU A 968 -27.34 4.33 -39.14
N GLN A 969 -26.72 3.53 -40.02
CA GLN A 969 -27.36 2.42 -40.70
C GLN A 969 -27.77 1.31 -39.72
N LYS A 970 -26.91 0.97 -38.75
CA LYS A 970 -27.24 0.04 -37.64
C LYS A 970 -28.41 0.55 -36.77
N MET A 971 -28.48 1.85 -36.50
CA MET A 971 -29.62 2.42 -35.79
C MET A 971 -30.91 2.38 -36.62
N ARG A 972 -30.85 2.71 -37.92
CA ARG A 972 -31.99 2.59 -38.85
C ARG A 972 -32.51 1.14 -38.93
N GLU A 973 -31.63 0.14 -38.88
CA GLU A 973 -32.01 -1.28 -38.81
C GLU A 973 -32.67 -1.66 -37.47
N ARG A 974 -32.19 -1.13 -36.34
CA ARG A 974 -32.80 -1.36 -35.02
C ARG A 974 -34.18 -0.70 -34.88
N ILE A 975 -34.38 0.48 -35.48
CA ILE A 975 -35.69 1.15 -35.55
C ILE A 975 -36.69 0.30 -36.35
N LYS A 976 -36.27 -0.22 -37.52
CA LYS A 976 -37.10 -1.15 -38.32
C LYS A 976 -37.46 -2.42 -37.54
N HIS A 977 -36.56 -2.93 -36.72
CA HIS A 977 -36.82 -4.10 -35.87
C HIS A 977 -37.77 -3.82 -34.70
N LYS A 978 -37.71 -2.64 -34.06
CA LYS A 978 -38.63 -2.24 -32.97
C LYS A 978 -40.00 -1.76 -33.45
N ALA A 979 -40.12 -1.21 -34.67
CA ALA A 979 -41.41 -0.85 -35.24
C ALA A 979 -42.19 -2.07 -35.76
N ASN A 980 -41.50 -3.19 -36.02
CA ASN A 980 -42.06 -4.47 -36.43
C ASN A 980 -42.32 -5.44 -35.25
N ALA A 981 -42.00 -5.05 -34.01
CA ALA A 981 -42.25 -5.80 -32.78
C ALA A 981 -43.27 -5.05 -31.91
#